data_AF-A0A291GLD3-F1
#
_entry.id   AF-A0A291GLD3-F1
#
_cell.length_a   1.000
_cell.length_b   1.000
_cell.length_c   1.000
_cell.angle_alpha   90.00
_cell.angle_beta   90.00
_cell.angle_gamma   90.00
#
_symmetry.space_group_name_H-M   'P 1'
#
loop_
_entity.id
_entity.type
_entity.pdbx_description
1 polymer ?
#
loop_
_entity_poly.entity_id
_entity_poly.type
_entity_poly.pdbx_seq_one_letter_code
_entity_poly.pdbx_strand_id
1 'polypeptide(L)'
;MCCGPPRTRIPFRPGRAGPPRTRIPFRPAWTRGRSGRRPPRGRGLDYARPMSSATDPAARGAAATDPHASIYDHGFVRVAAVTLPVALADPATNAERHLDMLAELDEQQVGVAVFPELSLTGYSLEDLVMQEPLLDAAERALAGLVEASRELMPLIVVGAPLRATDRSRVFNCAVTIHRGEILGIHPKQNLATYREFYERRWYAPGDDADGVGVSVLGGEHVLTPHSLITVPDVPGLKVFVEICEDMWVPIPPSAEAALAGATVIANLSGSPITVGRAEDRKLMARSASARCQAAYVYAAAGEGESTTDLAWDGQTFVYECGDLLGESERFPQGPRATIVDVDLDRIVAERRRQNTVDDNRRTHAASLEKYSSWAATNLFEPEPYLVFDDEVVEASPEDDAEEMPSASEARRPATGPLRRPLHRFPFVPDDPTRLAQDSYEAFSIQVAGLVRRLSAIGGDRPGGTRPVLGVSGGLDSTHALLVCARAMDQLGRDRSEILAFTMPGFATTEHTRSNAELLSRAIGASFETIDIRPASTQMLKDMGHPAGSGEEVYDVTFENVQAGMRYDYLFRLANHRGGIVVGTGDLSELALGWCTYGVGDQMAHYGVNAGVPKTLIQHLIRWVIAEQLFDQETADLLQAVLDTEISPELIPTKTGEKAQSTEDSIGPYALHDFTLYHQLRRGYGPAKIAFLAHQAWGDESAGQWPAGYADDDKRAYSRAEIKHWLTVFTRRFFSSQFKRSAMPNAPKVLAGGSLSPRGDWRMPSDATSRAWLAEIEREVPGE
;
A
#
# COMPACT_ATOMS: atom_id res chain seq x y z
N MET A 1 -42.36 51.04 -35.28
CA MET A 1 -43.32 50.25 -36.07
C MET A 1 -42.71 48.86 -36.26
N CYS A 2 -43.28 47.71 -35.93
CA CYS A 2 -44.54 47.26 -35.31
C CYS A 2 -44.23 45.84 -34.78
N CYS A 3 -44.45 45.57 -33.49
CA CYS A 3 -45.58 44.74 -32.99
C CYS A 3 -45.26 43.24 -32.81
N GLY A 4 -44.97 42.84 -31.57
CA GLY A 4 -45.86 41.95 -30.80
C GLY A 4 -45.75 40.41 -30.91
N PRO A 5 -46.27 39.68 -29.90
CA PRO A 5 -45.80 38.37 -29.39
C PRO A 5 -46.92 37.28 -29.60
N PRO A 6 -47.14 36.15 -28.86
CA PRO A 6 -46.68 35.73 -27.51
C PRO A 6 -46.19 34.28 -27.32
N ARG A 7 -45.48 34.09 -26.19
CA ARG A 7 -45.15 32.80 -25.56
C ARG A 7 -46.34 32.30 -24.73
N THR A 8 -46.71 31.04 -24.94
CA THR A 8 -47.72 30.30 -24.17
C THR A 8 -47.13 29.71 -22.89
N ARG A 9 -47.81 29.95 -21.75
CA ARG A 9 -47.66 29.23 -20.48
C ARG A 9 -48.64 28.05 -20.47
N ILE A 10 -48.21 26.88 -20.00
CA ILE A 10 -49.08 25.74 -19.66
C ILE A 10 -48.79 25.34 -18.20
N PRO A 11 -49.81 24.98 -17.39
CA PRO A 11 -49.71 24.93 -15.94
C PRO A 11 -49.34 23.55 -15.38
N PHE A 12 -48.64 23.55 -14.24
CA PHE A 12 -48.29 22.38 -13.44
C PHE A 12 -49.52 21.90 -12.65
N ARG A 13 -49.87 20.61 -12.78
CA ARG A 13 -50.83 19.90 -11.91
C ARG A 13 -50.06 19.08 -10.86
N PRO A 14 -50.46 19.05 -9.58
CA PRO A 14 -49.94 18.07 -8.64
C PRO A 14 -50.92 16.88 -8.51
N GLY A 15 -50.38 15.66 -8.51
CA GLY A 15 -51.14 14.48 -8.12
C GLY A 15 -50.34 13.20 -8.26
N ARG A 16 -49.86 12.64 -7.14
CA ARG A 16 -50.39 11.42 -6.50
C ARG A 16 -49.44 10.93 -5.39
N ALA A 17 -50.08 10.43 -4.34
CA ALA A 17 -49.51 9.97 -3.09
C ALA A 17 -48.74 8.64 -3.24
N GLY A 18 -47.62 8.52 -2.52
CA GLY A 18 -46.91 7.26 -2.25
C GLY A 18 -47.25 6.70 -0.85
N PRO A 19 -47.01 5.39 -0.59
CA PRO A 19 -47.45 4.69 0.61
C PRO A 19 -46.53 4.95 1.83
N PRO A 20 -46.97 4.63 3.07
CA PRO A 20 -46.39 5.18 4.29
C PRO A 20 -45.12 4.43 4.72
N ARG A 21 -44.09 5.20 5.10
CA ARG A 21 -42.92 4.72 5.83
C ARG A 21 -43.26 4.59 7.33
N THR A 22 -43.12 3.39 7.86
CA THR A 22 -43.21 3.05 9.28
C THR A 22 -42.07 3.71 10.06
N ARG A 23 -42.42 4.54 11.04
CA ARG A 23 -41.48 5.13 12.02
C ARG A 23 -41.36 4.20 13.22
N ILE A 24 -40.16 3.72 13.50
CA ILE A 24 -39.78 3.07 14.77
C ILE A 24 -39.15 4.13 15.67
N PRO A 25 -39.64 4.37 16.91
CA PRO A 25 -39.03 5.35 17.81
C PRO A 25 -37.89 4.73 18.61
N PHE A 26 -36.72 5.34 18.50
CA PHE A 26 -35.55 5.10 19.34
C PHE A 26 -35.76 5.76 20.72
N ARG A 27 -35.67 5.00 21.82
CA ARG A 27 -35.65 5.51 23.20
C ARG A 27 -34.26 5.28 23.81
N PRO A 28 -33.56 6.30 24.32
CA PRO A 28 -32.39 6.10 25.15
C PRO A 28 -32.81 6.03 26.63
N ALA A 29 -32.46 4.93 27.30
CA ALA A 29 -32.62 4.80 28.74
C ALA A 29 -31.36 5.33 29.44
N TRP A 30 -31.47 6.52 30.03
CA TRP A 30 -30.52 7.02 31.04
C TRP A 30 -31.09 6.72 32.42
N THR A 31 -30.46 5.84 33.19
CA THR A 31 -30.71 5.69 34.62
C THR A 31 -29.52 6.20 35.42
N ARG A 32 -29.78 7.23 36.22
CA ARG A 32 -28.87 7.78 37.24
C ARG A 32 -28.76 6.82 38.41
N GLY A 33 -27.53 6.52 38.83
CA GLY A 33 -27.22 5.96 40.14
C GLY A 33 -26.11 6.78 40.82
N ARG A 34 -26.47 7.57 41.84
CA ARG A 34 -25.51 8.20 42.76
C ARG A 34 -25.16 7.21 43.87
N SER A 35 -23.88 7.01 44.17
CA SER A 35 -23.40 6.90 45.55
C SER A 35 -21.91 7.26 45.59
N GLY A 36 -21.54 8.12 46.54
CA GLY A 36 -20.19 8.66 46.67
C GLY A 36 -19.30 7.85 47.60
N ARG A 37 -17.98 7.99 47.41
CA ARG A 37 -16.91 7.83 48.39
C ARG A 37 -15.66 8.54 47.86
N ARG A 38 -15.07 9.45 48.66
CA ARG A 38 -13.77 10.11 48.39
C ARG A 38 -12.63 9.09 48.59
N PRO A 39 -11.57 9.07 47.75
CA PRO A 39 -10.32 8.40 48.07
C PRO A 39 -9.24 9.40 48.56
N PRO A 40 -8.19 8.91 49.23
CA PRO A 40 -7.16 9.72 49.89
C PRO A 40 -6.05 10.16 48.91
N ARG A 41 -5.27 11.17 49.34
CA ARG A 41 -4.13 11.76 48.60
C ARG A 41 -2.91 10.83 48.58
N GLY A 42 -2.23 10.79 47.43
CA GLY A 42 -0.78 10.54 47.29
C GLY A 42 -0.38 9.17 46.74
N ARG A 43 0.03 9.13 45.45
CA ARG A 43 1.11 8.34 44.82
C ARG A 43 1.13 8.61 43.30
N GLY A 44 2.32 8.54 42.70
CA GLY A 44 2.64 8.97 41.33
C GLY A 44 1.72 8.41 40.24
N LEU A 45 1.61 9.17 39.15
CA LEU A 45 0.78 8.85 37.99
C LEU A 45 1.43 7.69 37.21
N ASP A 46 0.93 6.47 37.41
CA ASP A 46 1.14 5.33 36.52
C ASP A 46 0.35 5.59 35.21
N TYR A 47 1.01 6.16 34.20
CA TYR A 47 0.47 6.28 32.83
C TYR A 47 0.77 5.03 31.99
N ALA A 48 0.51 3.83 32.52
CA ALA A 48 0.60 2.61 31.72
C ALA A 48 -0.74 2.33 31.01
N ARG A 49 -0.99 2.99 29.87
CA ARG A 49 -1.98 2.53 28.87
C ARG A 49 -1.26 2.26 27.55
N PRO A 50 -1.67 1.23 26.78
CA PRO A 50 -0.93 0.83 25.58
C PRO A 50 -0.91 1.96 24.57
N MET A 51 0.27 2.30 24.05
CA MET A 51 0.42 3.15 22.87
C MET A 51 -0.33 2.49 21.71
N SER A 52 -1.12 3.25 20.95
CA SER A 52 -1.77 2.71 19.75
C SER A 52 -0.73 2.54 18.65
N SER A 53 -0.03 1.42 18.72
CA SER A 53 0.78 0.90 17.62
C SER A 53 -0.16 0.17 16.65
N ALA A 54 0.13 0.23 15.35
CA ALA A 54 -0.58 -0.56 14.36
C ALA A 54 -0.40 -2.09 14.56
N THR A 55 0.48 -2.51 15.50
CA THR A 55 0.81 -3.89 15.86
C THR A 55 1.40 -3.94 17.28
N ASP A 56 1.02 -4.92 18.10
CA ASP A 56 1.53 -5.14 19.47
C ASP A 56 3.08 -5.17 19.52
N PRO A 57 3.75 -4.38 20.38
CA PRO A 57 5.22 -4.29 20.47
C PRO A 57 5.92 -5.56 20.99
N ALA A 58 5.20 -6.62 21.35
CA ALA A 58 5.76 -7.80 21.99
C ALA A 58 6.48 -8.77 21.03
N ALA A 59 7.68 -8.39 20.56
CA ALA A 59 8.73 -9.32 20.17
C ALA A 59 10.11 -8.63 20.11
N ARG A 60 10.79 -8.49 21.26
CA ARG A 60 12.26 -8.37 21.28
C ARG A 60 12.81 -9.79 21.24
N GLY A 61 13.25 -10.26 20.08
CA GLY A 61 13.71 -11.65 19.93
C GLY A 61 14.60 -11.97 18.73
N ALA A 62 14.99 -11.00 17.91
CA ALA A 62 15.96 -11.24 16.83
C ALA A 62 17.37 -10.89 17.31
N ALA A 63 18.33 -11.80 17.11
CA ALA A 63 19.73 -11.50 17.34
C ALA A 63 20.16 -10.34 16.41
N ALA A 64 21.03 -9.44 16.87
CA ALA A 64 21.53 -8.32 16.08
C ALA A 64 22.42 -8.75 14.89
N THR A 65 22.40 -10.02 14.51
CA THR A 65 23.05 -10.63 13.33
C THR A 65 22.02 -11.16 12.32
N ASP A 66 20.72 -11.10 12.61
CA ASP A 66 19.66 -11.46 11.68
C ASP A 66 19.47 -10.32 10.64
N PRO A 67 19.61 -10.58 9.32
CA PRO A 67 19.44 -9.56 8.28
C PRO A 67 18.02 -8.96 8.23
N HIS A 68 17.04 -9.57 8.90
CA HIS A 68 15.68 -9.06 9.04
C HIS A 68 15.41 -8.39 10.41
N ALA A 69 16.43 -8.19 11.25
CA ALA A 69 16.26 -7.64 12.59
C ALA A 69 15.89 -6.15 12.62
N SER A 70 16.34 -5.37 11.62
CA SER A 70 16.16 -3.93 11.54
C SER A 70 15.33 -3.55 10.33
N ILE A 71 14.23 -2.83 10.53
CA ILE A 71 13.43 -2.26 9.43
C ILE A 71 14.24 -1.25 8.60
N TYR A 72 15.25 -0.61 9.20
CA TYR A 72 16.05 0.42 8.53
C TYR A 72 16.94 -0.18 7.43
N ASP A 73 17.33 -1.45 7.57
CA ASP A 73 18.04 -2.21 6.54
C ASP A 73 17.15 -2.52 5.33
N HIS A 74 15.83 -2.45 5.51
CA HIS A 74 14.84 -2.68 4.46
C HIS A 74 14.22 -1.38 3.95
N GLY A 75 14.91 -0.24 4.13
CA GLY A 75 14.51 1.06 3.58
C GLY A 75 13.28 1.68 4.26
N PHE A 76 13.03 1.33 5.53
CA PHE A 76 12.00 1.96 6.35
C PHE A 76 12.58 2.99 7.31
N VAL A 77 11.73 3.91 7.76
CA VAL A 77 11.98 4.76 8.93
C VAL A 77 10.80 4.66 9.87
N ARG A 78 11.07 4.45 11.16
CA ARG A 78 10.03 4.55 12.20
C ARG A 78 9.79 6.00 12.55
N VAL A 79 8.54 6.45 12.44
CA VAL A 79 8.13 7.83 12.77
C VAL A 79 7.07 7.83 13.86
N ALA A 80 7.05 8.88 14.67
CA ALA A 80 6.08 9.11 15.71
C ALA A 80 5.40 10.47 15.54
N ALA A 81 4.07 10.47 15.45
CA ALA A 81 3.26 11.66 15.66
C ALA A 81 2.70 11.64 17.09
N VAL A 82 2.98 12.68 17.88
CA VAL A 82 2.75 12.69 19.32
C VAL A 82 1.78 13.78 19.71
N THR A 83 0.91 13.50 20.68
CA THR A 83 0.18 14.52 21.44
C THR A 83 0.41 14.29 22.93
N LEU A 84 0.62 15.38 23.67
CA LEU A 84 0.88 15.37 25.10
C LEU A 84 -0.16 16.26 25.79
N PRO A 85 -0.53 15.96 27.05
CA PRO A 85 -1.17 16.95 27.90
C PRO A 85 -0.24 18.16 28.02
N VAL A 86 -0.70 19.35 27.65
CA VAL A 86 0.08 20.58 27.76
C VAL A 86 -0.20 21.27 29.10
N ALA A 87 0.81 21.85 29.71
CA ALA A 87 0.70 22.78 30.82
C ALA A 87 0.78 24.20 30.26
N LEU A 88 -0.36 24.89 30.18
CA LEU A 88 -0.43 26.24 29.61
C LEU A 88 0.50 27.20 30.35
N ALA A 89 1.32 27.91 29.58
CA ALA A 89 2.27 28.90 30.06
C ALA A 89 3.32 28.36 31.06
N ASP A 90 3.52 27.04 31.09
CA ASP A 90 4.54 26.38 31.92
C ASP A 90 5.49 25.53 31.04
N PRO A 91 6.47 26.18 30.39
CA PRO A 91 7.37 25.48 29.48
C PRO A 91 8.29 24.46 30.14
N ALA A 92 8.57 24.60 31.44
CA ALA A 92 9.39 23.64 32.17
C ALA A 92 8.66 22.29 32.28
N THR A 93 7.41 22.31 32.75
CA THR A 93 6.58 21.10 32.81
C THR A 93 6.36 20.49 31.42
N ASN A 94 6.19 21.31 30.37
CA ASN A 94 6.06 20.79 29.02
C ASN A 94 7.34 20.11 28.55
N ALA A 95 8.51 20.72 28.75
CA ALA A 95 9.79 20.11 28.39
C ALA A 95 10.01 18.76 29.10
N GLU A 96 9.70 18.66 30.40
CA GLU A 96 9.76 17.39 31.15
C GLU A 96 8.88 16.31 30.48
N ARG A 97 7.64 16.63 30.11
CA ARG A 97 6.74 15.69 29.41
C ARG A 97 7.25 15.29 28.03
N HIS A 98 7.92 16.19 27.31
CA HIS A 98 8.56 15.86 26.04
C HIS A 98 9.73 14.90 26.27
N LEU A 99 10.57 15.13 27.28
CA LEU A 99 11.69 14.26 27.62
C LEU A 99 11.24 12.85 28.02
N ASP A 100 10.21 12.74 28.85
CA ASP A 100 9.64 11.45 29.25
C ASP A 100 9.18 10.65 28.02
N MET A 101 8.42 11.28 27.12
CA MET A 101 7.97 10.65 25.89
C MET A 101 9.14 10.32 24.94
N LEU A 102 10.12 11.22 24.81
CA LEU A 102 11.27 11.00 23.94
C LEU A 102 12.12 9.81 24.39
N ALA A 103 12.27 9.59 25.70
CA ALA A 103 12.91 8.38 26.23
C ALA A 103 12.15 7.11 25.81
N GLU A 104 10.81 7.11 25.88
CA GLU A 104 10.00 5.97 25.41
C GLU A 104 10.11 5.75 23.89
N LEU A 105 10.22 6.82 23.10
CA LEU A 105 10.38 6.75 21.64
C LEU A 105 11.78 6.27 21.24
N ASP A 106 12.81 6.69 21.98
CA ASP A 106 14.19 6.22 21.83
C ASP A 106 14.27 4.71 22.09
N GLU A 107 13.69 4.20 23.18
CA GLU A 107 13.64 2.75 23.47
C GLU A 107 12.92 1.92 22.39
N GLN A 108 12.03 2.57 21.62
CA GLN A 108 11.30 2.00 20.50
C GLN A 108 11.98 2.21 19.14
N GLN A 109 13.16 2.82 19.15
CA GLN A 109 14.02 3.06 17.99
C GLN A 109 13.31 3.90 16.93
N VAL A 110 12.64 4.98 17.38
CA VAL A 110 11.98 5.95 16.52
C VAL A 110 13.03 6.86 15.88
N GLY A 111 12.96 7.05 14.56
CA GLY A 111 13.88 7.92 13.83
C GLY A 111 13.43 9.38 13.73
N VAL A 112 12.11 9.63 13.72
CA VAL A 112 11.55 11.00 13.65
C VAL A 112 10.37 11.13 14.61
N ALA A 113 10.39 12.14 15.49
CA ALA A 113 9.33 12.43 16.45
C ALA A 113 8.76 13.84 16.22
N VAL A 114 7.45 13.93 15.97
CA VAL A 114 6.75 15.18 15.66
C VAL A 114 5.73 15.50 16.75
N PHE A 115 5.83 16.70 17.34
CA PHE A 115 4.95 17.20 18.39
C PHE A 115 3.98 18.28 17.89
N PRO A 116 2.97 18.66 18.66
CA PRO A 116 2.00 19.68 18.25
C PRO A 116 2.60 21.08 18.11
N GLU A 117 1.83 21.96 17.46
CA GLU A 117 2.16 23.39 17.34
C GLU A 117 2.28 24.03 18.73
N LEU A 118 3.36 24.80 18.94
CA LEU A 118 3.64 25.48 20.21
C LEU A 118 3.59 24.56 21.45
N SER A 119 3.92 23.28 21.30
CA SER A 119 3.80 22.26 22.36
C SER A 119 4.62 22.57 23.62
N LEU A 120 5.65 23.41 23.54
CA LEU A 120 6.40 23.86 24.72
C LEU A 120 5.68 24.90 25.55
N THR A 121 4.71 25.64 25.01
CA THR A 121 4.01 26.70 25.77
C THR A 121 2.52 26.42 25.91
N GLY A 122 1.96 25.64 24.98
CA GLY A 122 0.54 25.64 24.64
C GLY A 122 0.27 26.64 23.52
N TYR A 123 -0.60 26.24 22.59
CA TYR A 123 -1.02 27.05 21.46
C TYR A 123 -1.99 28.17 21.89
N SER A 124 -2.88 27.88 22.84
CA SER A 124 -4.03 28.72 23.18
C SER A 124 -3.75 29.81 24.23
N LEU A 125 -2.59 30.44 24.14
CA LEU A 125 -2.11 31.44 25.10
C LEU A 125 -2.59 32.86 24.84
N GLU A 126 -3.05 33.15 23.62
CA GLU A 126 -3.50 34.47 23.20
C GLU A 126 -2.42 35.55 23.50
N ASP A 127 -2.81 36.71 24.03
CA ASP A 127 -1.92 37.84 24.39
C ASP A 127 -0.78 37.46 25.35
N LEU A 128 -0.87 36.33 26.06
CA LEU A 128 0.15 35.90 27.00
C LEU A 128 1.48 35.59 26.30
N VAL A 129 1.47 35.18 25.02
CA VAL A 129 2.71 34.92 24.27
C VAL A 129 3.59 36.17 24.10
N MET A 130 3.01 37.36 24.24
CA MET A 130 3.74 38.63 24.16
C MET A 130 4.48 38.99 25.46
N GLN A 131 4.42 38.15 26.50
CA GLN A 131 5.05 38.43 27.78
C GLN A 131 6.48 37.85 27.83
N GLU A 132 7.47 38.71 28.12
CA GLU A 132 8.89 38.33 28.21
C GLU A 132 9.16 37.13 29.13
N PRO A 133 8.54 36.99 30.32
CA PRO A 133 8.80 35.82 31.18
C PRO A 133 8.44 34.48 30.54
N LEU A 134 7.40 34.46 29.70
CA LEU A 134 6.97 33.26 28.99
C LEU A 134 7.93 32.93 27.85
N LEU A 135 8.33 33.92 27.04
CA LEU A 135 9.31 33.74 25.97
C LEU A 135 10.67 33.28 26.52
N ASP A 136 11.13 33.89 27.62
CA ASP A 136 12.33 33.48 28.35
C ASP A 136 12.23 32.02 28.85
N ALA A 137 11.05 31.61 29.34
CA ALA A 137 10.83 30.25 29.80
C ALA A 137 10.79 29.24 28.63
N ALA A 138 10.18 29.62 27.50
CA ALA A 138 10.14 28.79 26.30
C ALA A 138 11.54 28.55 25.72
N GLU A 139 12.38 29.59 25.67
CA GLU A 139 13.78 29.45 25.23
C GLU A 139 14.59 28.55 26.16
N ARG A 140 14.40 28.64 27.49
CA ARG A 140 15.06 27.73 28.45
C ARG A 140 14.57 26.28 28.35
N ALA A 141 13.28 26.09 28.12
CA ALA A 141 12.70 24.76 27.92
C ALA A 141 13.23 24.11 26.64
N LEU A 142 13.28 24.87 25.55
CA LEU A 142 13.88 24.45 24.29
C LEU A 142 15.38 24.14 24.48
N ALA A 143 16.10 24.94 25.26
CA ALA A 143 17.49 24.69 25.59
C ALA A 143 17.72 23.34 26.27
N GLY A 144 16.87 23.01 27.24
CA GLY A 144 16.92 21.72 27.93
C GLY A 144 16.68 20.54 26.99
N LEU A 145 15.75 20.67 26.04
CA LEU A 145 15.51 19.65 25.03
C LEU A 145 16.70 19.48 24.07
N VAL A 146 17.33 20.57 23.64
CA VAL A 146 18.53 20.50 22.80
C VAL A 146 19.63 19.73 23.53
N GLU A 147 19.95 20.09 24.78
CA GLU A 147 21.00 19.39 25.54
C GLU A 147 20.67 17.90 25.73
N ALA A 148 19.43 17.58 26.13
CA ALA A 148 19.03 16.19 26.35
C ALA A 148 19.04 15.35 25.06
N SER A 149 18.82 15.97 23.89
CA SER A 149 18.81 15.28 22.60
C SER A 149 20.16 14.66 22.19
N ARG A 150 21.26 15.00 22.86
CA ARG A 150 22.60 14.41 22.62
C ARG A 150 22.61 12.89 22.71
N GLU A 151 21.84 12.36 23.67
CA GLU A 151 21.77 10.92 23.96
C GLU A 151 20.57 10.24 23.29
N LEU A 152 19.76 10.98 22.54
CA LEU A 152 18.52 10.49 21.95
C LEU A 152 18.69 10.19 20.45
N MET A 153 18.18 9.05 20.00
CA MET A 153 18.13 8.67 18.58
C MET A 153 17.16 9.52 17.74
N PRO A 154 15.93 9.87 18.18
CA PRO A 154 14.98 10.53 17.29
C PRO A 154 15.44 11.92 16.81
N LEU A 155 15.21 12.22 15.53
CA LEU A 155 15.12 13.58 15.01
C LEU A 155 13.83 14.23 15.56
N ILE A 156 13.96 15.25 16.39
CA ILE A 156 12.85 15.85 17.15
C ILE A 156 12.34 17.08 16.43
N VAL A 157 11.02 17.18 16.23
CA VAL A 157 10.37 18.38 15.69
C VAL A 157 9.35 18.90 16.71
N VAL A 158 9.67 20.04 17.34
CA VAL A 158 8.92 20.60 18.48
C VAL A 158 8.47 22.02 18.23
N GLY A 159 7.28 22.40 18.72
CA GLY A 159 6.73 23.74 18.55
C GLY A 159 7.10 24.71 19.69
N ALA A 160 7.56 25.91 19.35
CA ALA A 160 7.87 26.97 20.31
C ALA A 160 7.67 28.38 19.72
N PRO A 161 7.24 29.38 20.52
CA PRO A 161 7.30 30.77 20.11
C PRO A 161 8.73 31.30 20.25
N LEU A 162 9.29 31.87 19.19
CA LEU A 162 10.64 32.44 19.19
C LEU A 162 10.62 33.93 18.86
N ARG A 163 11.37 34.73 19.62
CA ARG A 163 11.54 36.16 19.36
C ARG A 163 12.70 36.41 18.41
N ALA A 164 12.52 37.39 17.53
CA ALA A 164 13.61 37.94 16.73
C ALA A 164 14.73 38.46 17.65
N THR A 165 15.99 38.41 17.19
CA THR A 165 17.14 38.92 17.97
C THR A 165 16.95 40.39 18.38
N ASP A 166 16.33 41.19 17.52
CA ASP A 166 16.01 42.60 17.78
C ASP A 166 14.77 42.82 18.67
N ARG A 167 14.10 41.73 19.06
CA ARG A 167 12.89 41.67 19.89
C ARG A 167 11.65 42.37 19.30
N SER A 168 11.67 42.70 18.01
CA SER A 168 10.56 43.41 17.36
C SER A 168 9.40 42.50 16.97
N ARG A 169 9.66 41.21 16.80
CA ARG A 169 8.70 40.20 16.32
C ARG A 169 8.81 38.91 17.13
N VAL A 170 7.69 38.21 17.25
CA VAL A 170 7.61 36.82 17.73
C VAL A 170 7.10 35.97 16.58
N PHE A 171 7.65 34.77 16.43
CA PHE A 171 7.30 33.81 15.40
C PHE A 171 6.76 32.54 16.04
N ASN A 172 5.79 31.93 15.39
CA ASN A 172 5.35 30.58 15.69
C ASN A 172 6.26 29.61 14.94
N CYS A 173 7.13 28.91 15.65
CA CYS A 173 8.19 28.11 15.05
C CYS A 173 8.05 26.62 15.38
N ALA A 174 8.42 25.81 14.40
CA ALA A 174 8.82 24.42 14.60
C ALA A 174 10.35 24.36 14.60
N VAL A 175 10.93 23.78 15.65
CA VAL A 175 12.37 23.65 15.81
C VAL A 175 12.72 22.17 15.61
N THR A 176 13.61 21.91 14.65
CA THR A 176 14.15 20.58 14.40
C THR A 176 15.46 20.41 15.15
N ILE A 177 15.52 19.43 16.05
CA ILE A 177 16.62 19.19 16.98
C ILE A 177 17.12 17.77 16.79
N HIS A 178 18.44 17.59 16.79
CA HIS A 178 19.05 16.27 16.82
C HIS A 178 20.44 16.33 17.45
N ARG A 179 20.75 15.38 18.34
CA ARG A 179 22.11 15.18 18.90
C ARG A 179 22.78 16.45 19.44
N GLY A 180 22.01 17.29 20.13
CA GLY A 180 22.54 18.53 20.71
C GLY A 180 22.56 19.73 19.77
N GLU A 181 22.06 19.59 18.54
CA GLU A 181 22.07 20.64 17.53
C GLU A 181 20.66 21.03 17.08
N ILE A 182 20.49 22.33 16.80
CA ILE A 182 19.30 22.84 16.10
C ILE A 182 19.62 22.80 14.60
N LEU A 183 18.96 21.90 13.88
CA LEU A 183 19.17 21.70 12.44
C LEU A 183 18.36 22.66 11.58
N GLY A 184 17.24 23.17 12.11
CA GLY A 184 16.37 24.10 11.39
C GLY A 184 15.31 24.72 12.28
N ILE A 185 14.92 25.95 11.96
CA ILE A 185 13.83 26.67 12.62
C ILE A 185 12.85 27.12 11.56
N HIS A 186 11.72 26.43 11.44
CA HIS A 186 10.70 26.68 10.43
C HIS A 186 9.59 27.55 11.02
N PRO A 187 9.50 28.85 10.68
CA PRO A 187 8.37 29.68 11.10
C PRO A 187 7.12 29.35 10.27
N LYS A 188 5.95 29.40 10.91
CA LYS A 188 4.65 29.25 10.25
C LYS A 188 4.47 30.33 9.18
N GLN A 189 4.27 29.92 7.93
CA GLN A 189 4.22 30.87 6.81
C GLN A 189 2.84 31.53 6.72
N ASN A 190 1.78 30.74 6.91
CA ASN A 190 0.40 31.20 6.80
C ASN A 190 -0.23 31.29 8.20
N LEU A 191 -0.43 32.51 8.69
CA LEU A 191 -1.04 32.74 10.00
C LEU A 191 -2.55 32.93 9.88
N ALA A 192 -3.33 32.06 10.52
CA ALA A 192 -4.79 32.11 10.47
C ALA A 192 -5.31 33.33 11.27
N THR A 193 -6.11 34.20 10.65
CA THR A 193 -6.72 35.39 11.30
C THR A 193 -8.17 35.56 10.85
N TYR A 194 -8.94 34.49 11.03
CA TYR A 194 -10.34 34.44 10.70
C TYR A 194 -11.08 33.49 11.66
N ARG A 195 -12.37 33.74 11.87
CA ARG A 195 -13.23 32.95 12.78
C ARG A 195 -12.61 32.85 14.18
N GLU A 196 -12.24 31.66 14.63
CA GLU A 196 -11.64 31.43 15.95
C GLU A 196 -10.13 31.73 16.02
N PHE A 197 -9.48 32.02 14.89
CA PHE A 197 -8.04 32.24 14.81
C PHE A 197 -7.70 33.72 14.78
N TYR A 198 -6.72 34.12 15.60
CA TYR A 198 -6.25 35.52 15.74
C TYR A 198 -4.73 35.66 15.62
N GLU A 199 -4.04 34.68 15.02
CA GLU A 199 -2.58 34.51 15.12
C GLU A 199 -1.76 35.74 14.71
N ARG A 200 -2.18 36.49 13.68
CA ARG A 200 -1.50 37.73 13.22
C ARG A 200 -1.48 38.83 14.27
N ARG A 201 -2.25 38.72 15.35
CA ARG A 201 -2.22 39.64 16.48
C ARG A 201 -0.88 39.53 17.25
N TRP A 202 -0.29 38.34 17.31
CA TRP A 202 0.88 38.05 18.15
C TRP A 202 2.10 37.62 17.34
N TYR A 203 1.89 36.88 16.26
CA TYR A 203 2.97 36.30 15.47
C TYR A 203 3.19 37.06 14.15
N ALA A 204 4.45 37.16 13.76
CA ALA A 204 4.87 37.54 12.42
C ALA A 204 4.86 36.30 11.49
N PRO A 205 4.50 36.47 10.20
CA PRO A 205 4.50 35.37 9.25
C PRO A 205 5.94 34.95 8.91
N GLY A 206 6.09 33.69 8.52
CA GLY A 206 7.37 33.08 8.18
C GLY A 206 7.78 33.14 6.71
N ASP A 207 6.89 33.56 5.81
CA ASP A 207 7.08 33.50 4.35
C ASP A 207 8.16 34.47 3.82
N ASP A 208 8.44 35.55 4.55
CA ASP A 208 9.50 36.52 4.26
C ASP A 208 10.62 36.54 5.31
N ALA A 209 10.68 35.52 6.16
CA ALA A 209 11.52 35.50 7.36
C ALA A 209 12.84 34.75 7.19
N ASP A 210 13.19 34.33 5.97
CA ASP A 210 14.44 33.59 5.72
C ASP A 210 15.67 34.40 6.15
N GLY A 211 16.56 33.77 6.92
CA GLY A 211 17.76 34.39 7.46
C GLY A 211 17.54 35.37 8.62
N VAL A 212 16.29 35.57 9.09
CA VAL A 212 16.02 36.42 10.25
C VAL A 212 16.60 35.78 11.52
N GLY A 213 17.40 36.57 12.26
CA GLY A 213 17.99 36.14 13.52
C GLY A 213 16.97 35.93 14.63
N VAL A 214 17.12 34.83 15.38
CA VAL A 214 16.38 34.51 16.61
C VAL A 214 17.35 34.05 17.69
N SER A 215 17.02 34.34 18.95
CA SER A 215 17.83 33.95 20.10
C SER A 215 17.38 32.60 20.65
N VAL A 216 18.27 31.62 20.70
CA VAL A 216 18.07 30.33 21.39
C VAL A 216 19.39 29.97 22.08
N LEU A 217 19.38 29.40 23.29
CA LEU A 217 20.60 29.04 24.05
C LEU A 217 21.53 30.21 24.44
N GLY A 218 21.10 31.47 24.32
CA GLY A 218 22.04 32.60 24.42
C GLY A 218 23.00 32.72 23.23
N GLY A 219 22.76 31.95 22.17
CA GLY A 219 23.36 32.07 20.84
C GLY A 219 22.37 32.63 19.81
N GLU A 220 22.90 33.03 18.66
CA GLU A 220 22.11 33.53 17.53
C GLU A 220 21.92 32.42 16.49
N HIS A 221 20.66 32.12 16.19
CA HIS A 221 20.24 31.21 15.13
C HIS A 221 19.46 31.98 14.07
N VAL A 222 19.21 31.36 12.92
CA VAL A 222 18.39 31.97 11.85
C VAL A 222 17.16 31.14 11.54
N LEU A 223 16.09 31.81 11.14
CA LEU A 223 14.91 31.15 10.59
C LEU A 223 15.21 30.59 9.19
N THR A 224 14.71 29.39 8.92
CA THR A 224 14.97 28.61 7.70
C THR A 224 13.67 28.03 7.11
N PRO A 225 12.71 28.87 6.66
CA PRO A 225 11.38 28.43 6.21
C PRO A 225 11.39 27.49 4.99
N HIS A 226 12.52 27.40 4.28
CA HIS A 226 12.67 26.63 3.04
C HIS A 226 13.80 25.59 3.11
N SER A 227 14.25 25.20 4.31
CA SER A 227 15.29 24.19 4.44
C SER A 227 14.73 22.77 4.56
N LEU A 228 15.45 21.80 3.97
CA LEU A 228 15.23 20.37 4.19
C LEU A 228 16.28 19.84 5.17
N ILE A 229 15.89 18.90 6.03
CA ILE A 229 16.83 18.11 6.83
C ILE A 229 17.06 16.77 6.14
N THR A 230 18.32 16.48 5.80
CA THR A 230 18.70 15.22 5.16
C THR A 230 19.36 14.27 6.16
N VAL A 231 19.09 12.97 5.99
CA VAL A 231 19.64 11.91 6.85
C VAL A 231 20.36 10.87 5.98
N PRO A 232 21.65 11.07 5.65
CA PRO A 232 22.34 10.30 4.62
C PRO A 232 22.45 8.79 4.88
N ASP A 233 22.61 8.39 6.14
CA ASP A 233 22.73 7.00 6.60
C ASP A 233 21.38 6.25 6.69
N VAL A 234 20.27 6.97 6.46
CA VAL A 234 18.93 6.43 6.18
C VAL A 234 18.51 6.85 4.77
N PRO A 235 18.93 6.10 3.73
CA PRO A 235 18.69 6.47 2.35
C PRO A 235 17.23 6.77 2.06
N GLY A 236 16.98 7.93 1.44
CA GLY A 236 15.64 8.38 1.11
C GLY A 236 14.95 9.21 2.20
N LEU A 237 15.53 9.36 3.40
CA LEU A 237 14.96 10.21 4.45
C LEU A 237 15.35 11.68 4.26
N LYS A 238 14.37 12.49 3.88
CA LYS A 238 14.48 13.95 3.76
C LYS A 238 13.25 14.59 4.37
N VAL A 239 13.43 15.28 5.49
CA VAL A 239 12.35 15.84 6.29
C VAL A 239 12.14 17.31 5.94
N PHE A 240 10.87 17.67 5.70
CA PHE A 240 10.41 19.04 5.64
C PHE A 240 9.38 19.28 6.74
N VAL A 241 9.31 20.51 7.25
CA VAL A 241 8.41 20.89 8.33
C VAL A 241 7.53 22.05 7.90
N GLU A 242 6.23 21.93 8.17
CA GLU A 242 5.25 23.02 8.05
C GLU A 242 4.31 23.02 9.26
N ILE A 243 3.53 24.09 9.43
CA ILE A 243 2.74 24.28 10.64
C ILE A 243 1.27 24.55 10.30
N CYS A 244 0.38 23.67 10.76
CA CYS A 244 -1.07 23.80 10.76
C CYS A 244 -1.66 24.37 9.45
N GLU A 245 -1.97 25.67 9.43
CA GLU A 245 -2.62 26.40 8.33
C GLU A 245 -1.85 26.28 7.01
N ASP A 246 -0.54 26.06 7.06
CA ASP A 246 0.31 25.90 5.87
C ASP A 246 -0.19 24.82 4.90
N MET A 247 -0.81 23.75 5.39
CA MET A 247 -1.32 22.67 4.52
C MET A 247 -2.66 23.01 3.83
N TRP A 248 -3.35 24.05 4.29
CA TRP A 248 -4.72 24.39 3.87
C TRP A 248 -4.78 25.32 2.67
N VAL A 249 -3.68 26.02 2.40
CA VAL A 249 -3.61 27.00 1.32
C VAL A 249 -3.46 26.32 -0.05
N PRO A 250 -3.86 26.99 -1.15
CA PRO A 250 -3.84 26.38 -2.49
C PRO A 250 -2.46 25.88 -2.96
N ILE A 251 -1.40 26.57 -2.54
CA ILE A 251 -0.01 26.20 -2.82
C ILE A 251 0.69 26.07 -1.47
N PRO A 252 0.62 24.90 -0.83
CA PRO A 252 1.24 24.69 0.48
C PRO A 252 2.77 24.60 0.34
N PRO A 253 3.54 25.02 1.35
CA PRO A 253 5.00 24.90 1.35
C PRO A 253 5.47 23.46 1.11
N SER A 254 4.78 22.48 1.71
CA SER A 254 5.06 21.05 1.52
C SER A 254 5.03 20.57 0.06
N ALA A 255 4.21 21.17 -0.80
CA ALA A 255 4.16 20.79 -2.21
C ALA A 255 5.46 21.16 -2.94
N GLU A 256 5.99 22.35 -2.67
CA GLU A 256 7.28 22.78 -3.24
C GLU A 256 8.44 22.03 -2.59
N ALA A 257 8.41 21.81 -1.28
CA ALA A 257 9.41 21.01 -0.59
C ALA A 257 9.49 19.58 -1.11
N ALA A 258 8.34 18.96 -1.43
CA ALA A 258 8.31 17.63 -2.03
C ALA A 258 8.98 17.59 -3.42
N LEU A 259 8.75 18.63 -4.23
CA LEU A 259 9.43 18.81 -5.52
C LEU A 259 10.93 19.07 -5.33
N ALA A 260 11.32 19.81 -4.28
CA ALA A 260 12.72 20.02 -3.91
C ALA A 260 13.41 18.73 -3.39
N GLY A 261 12.63 17.77 -2.89
CA GLY A 261 13.11 16.43 -2.56
C GLY A 261 12.63 15.86 -1.23
N ALA A 262 11.82 16.58 -0.45
CA ALA A 262 11.28 16.09 0.81
C ALA A 262 10.47 14.81 0.62
N THR A 263 10.74 13.77 1.41
CA THR A 263 10.05 12.48 1.38
C THR A 263 9.19 12.26 2.63
N VAL A 264 9.51 12.94 3.72
CA VAL A 264 8.72 12.98 4.96
C VAL A 264 8.36 14.44 5.24
N ILE A 265 7.07 14.72 5.42
CA ILE A 265 6.56 16.04 5.76
C ILE A 265 5.97 15.96 7.17
N ALA A 266 6.49 16.77 8.08
CA ALA A 266 5.97 16.93 9.43
C ALA A 266 5.03 18.15 9.48
N ASN A 267 3.82 17.97 10.02
CA ASN A 267 2.88 19.03 10.27
C ASN A 267 2.54 19.10 11.76
N LEU A 268 2.98 20.19 12.39
CA LEU A 268 2.64 20.51 13.77
C LEU A 268 1.35 21.32 13.76
N SER A 269 0.37 20.92 14.55
CA SER A 269 -0.95 21.56 14.56
C SER A 269 -1.44 21.89 15.97
N GLY A 270 -1.98 23.08 16.15
CA GLY A 270 -2.80 23.43 17.31
C GLY A 270 -4.19 22.86 17.05
N SER A 271 -4.79 23.31 15.94
CA SER A 271 -6.05 22.82 15.37
C SER A 271 -7.13 22.54 16.44
N PRO A 272 -7.81 23.57 16.98
CA PRO A 272 -8.95 23.35 17.86
C PRO A 272 -9.99 22.48 17.15
N ILE A 273 -10.61 21.52 17.83
CA ILE A 273 -11.56 20.60 17.18
C ILE A 273 -12.96 21.19 17.06
N THR A 274 -13.59 20.97 15.91
CA THR A 274 -15.02 21.22 15.66
C THR A 274 -15.63 20.02 14.91
N VAL A 275 -16.96 19.95 14.86
CA VAL A 275 -17.65 18.89 14.09
C VAL A 275 -17.24 18.97 12.61
N GLY A 276 -16.75 17.86 12.05
CA GLY A 276 -16.26 17.77 10.67
C GLY A 276 -14.76 18.00 10.49
N ARG A 277 -14.09 18.74 11.39
CA ARG A 277 -12.68 19.13 11.20
C ARG A 277 -11.70 17.96 11.14
N ALA A 278 -11.97 16.86 11.85
CA ALA A 278 -11.14 15.66 11.77
C ALA A 278 -11.19 14.99 10.38
N GLU A 279 -12.33 15.07 9.69
CA GLU A 279 -12.47 14.62 8.29
C GLU A 279 -11.68 15.52 7.36
N ASP A 280 -11.79 16.85 7.53
CA ASP A 280 -11.04 17.82 6.75
C ASP A 280 -9.52 17.64 6.89
N ARG A 281 -9.02 17.47 8.13
CA ARG A 281 -7.58 17.20 8.39
C ARG A 281 -7.10 15.96 7.64
N LYS A 282 -7.86 14.86 7.73
CA LYS A 282 -7.55 13.60 7.03
C LYS A 282 -7.59 13.78 5.51
N LEU A 283 -8.59 14.50 4.97
CA LEU A 283 -8.69 14.77 3.54
C LEU A 283 -7.45 15.52 3.03
N MET A 284 -7.06 16.58 3.72
CA MET A 284 -5.92 17.41 3.32
C MET A 284 -4.60 16.64 3.41
N ALA A 285 -4.32 15.97 4.53
CA ALA A 285 -3.09 15.19 4.70
C ALA A 285 -3.01 13.97 3.76
N ARG A 286 -4.14 13.29 3.52
CA ARG A 286 -4.22 12.19 2.54
C ARG A 286 -3.93 12.69 1.13
N SER A 287 -4.54 13.81 0.73
CA SER A 287 -4.30 14.43 -0.58
C SER A 287 -2.86 14.90 -0.73
N ALA A 288 -2.30 15.54 0.31
CA ALA A 288 -0.92 16.01 0.33
C ALA A 288 0.06 14.84 0.19
N SER A 289 -0.04 13.79 1.02
CA SER A 289 0.82 12.61 0.93
C SER A 289 0.74 11.92 -0.44
N ALA A 290 -0.45 11.80 -1.02
CA ALA A 290 -0.67 11.19 -2.34
C ALA A 290 -0.05 12.03 -3.48
N ARG A 291 -0.39 13.32 -3.55
CA ARG A 291 0.06 14.23 -4.62
C ARG A 291 1.56 14.51 -4.55
N CYS A 292 2.10 14.63 -3.34
CA CYS A 292 3.52 14.89 -3.10
C CYS A 292 4.36 13.61 -3.16
N GLN A 293 3.74 12.44 -3.24
CA GLN A 293 4.40 11.13 -3.10
C GLN A 293 5.36 11.15 -1.91
N ALA A 294 4.82 11.35 -0.72
CA ALA A 294 5.57 11.53 0.52
C ALA A 294 4.82 10.88 1.70
N ALA A 295 5.51 10.69 2.81
CA ALA A 295 4.87 10.47 4.10
C ALA A 295 4.49 11.81 4.72
N TYR A 296 3.34 11.85 5.39
CA TYR A 296 2.80 13.03 6.03
C TYR A 296 2.46 12.69 7.49
N VAL A 297 3.22 13.27 8.41
CA VAL A 297 3.18 13.01 9.85
C VAL A 297 2.46 14.18 10.52
N TYR A 298 1.29 13.94 11.10
CA TYR A 298 0.42 14.99 11.64
C TYR A 298 0.22 14.83 13.13
N ALA A 299 0.49 15.90 13.89
CA ALA A 299 0.32 15.94 15.35
C ALA A 299 -0.49 17.17 15.77
N ALA A 300 -1.69 16.97 16.33
CA ALA A 300 -2.52 18.05 16.88
C ALA A 300 -2.44 18.17 18.41
N ALA A 301 -2.67 19.39 18.91
CA ALA A 301 -2.77 19.66 20.34
C ALA A 301 -3.99 18.98 20.97
N GLY A 302 -3.89 18.67 22.26
CA GLY A 302 -4.84 17.83 22.98
C GLY A 302 -5.15 18.34 24.38
N GLU A 303 -5.15 17.42 25.36
CA GLU A 303 -5.46 17.73 26.75
C GLU A 303 -4.60 18.90 27.28
N GLY A 304 -5.19 19.74 28.13
CA GLY A 304 -4.47 20.82 28.81
C GLY A 304 -4.46 22.16 28.09
N GLU A 305 -4.73 22.19 26.78
CA GLU A 305 -4.97 23.44 26.07
C GLU A 305 -6.22 24.15 26.62
N SER A 306 -6.25 25.48 26.47
CA SER A 306 -7.28 26.33 27.05
C SER A 306 -8.63 26.03 26.43
N THR A 307 -9.61 25.79 27.30
CA THR A 307 -11.00 25.59 26.89
C THR A 307 -11.86 26.81 27.16
N THR A 308 -11.25 28.01 27.19
CA THR A 308 -12.02 29.27 27.33
C THR A 308 -13.09 29.36 26.25
N ASP A 309 -12.72 29.10 24.99
CA ASP A 309 -13.63 29.15 23.84
C ASP A 309 -13.54 27.94 22.90
N LEU A 310 -12.56 27.05 23.10
CA LEU A 310 -12.23 25.97 22.17
C LEU A 310 -12.13 24.60 22.87
N ALA A 311 -12.08 23.54 22.07
CA ALA A 311 -11.80 22.18 22.53
C ALA A 311 -10.69 21.57 21.66
N TRP A 312 -10.09 20.49 22.13
CA TRP A 312 -8.89 19.89 21.55
C TRP A 312 -9.03 18.37 21.61
N ASP A 313 -8.70 17.69 20.51
CA ASP A 313 -8.89 16.23 20.42
C ASP A 313 -7.60 15.43 20.35
N GLY A 314 -6.43 16.07 20.32
CA GLY A 314 -5.13 15.37 20.36
C GLY A 314 -4.96 14.39 19.19
N GLN A 315 -5.55 14.67 18.04
CA GLN A 315 -5.51 13.73 16.92
C GLN A 315 -4.09 13.63 16.36
N THR A 316 -3.57 12.41 16.26
CA THR A 316 -2.31 12.12 15.56
C THR A 316 -2.56 11.06 14.49
N PHE A 317 -1.90 11.18 13.33
CA PHE A 317 -1.95 10.16 12.28
C PHE A 317 -0.77 10.29 11.31
N VAL A 318 -0.53 9.24 10.53
CA VAL A 318 0.49 9.21 9.49
C VAL A 318 -0.09 8.64 8.20
N TYR A 319 0.04 9.41 7.10
CA TYR A 319 -0.26 8.94 5.75
C TYR A 319 1.02 8.71 4.94
N GLU A 320 1.02 7.74 4.05
CA GLU A 320 2.10 7.46 3.09
C GLU A 320 1.50 7.29 1.70
N CYS A 321 1.83 8.19 0.76
CA CYS A 321 1.32 8.13 -0.61
C CYS A 321 -0.22 7.96 -0.70
N GLY A 322 -0.98 8.55 0.23
CA GLY A 322 -2.44 8.47 0.29
C GLY A 322 -3.03 7.33 1.12
N ASP A 323 -2.20 6.41 1.63
CA ASP A 323 -2.63 5.32 2.52
C ASP A 323 -2.44 5.72 3.99
N LEU A 324 -3.43 5.44 4.84
CA LEU A 324 -3.32 5.66 6.28
C LEU A 324 -2.48 4.52 6.88
N LEU A 325 -1.34 4.84 7.48
CA LEU A 325 -0.51 3.84 8.17
C LEU A 325 -0.95 3.63 9.61
N GLY A 326 -1.44 4.67 10.28
CA GLY A 326 -1.91 4.59 11.65
C GLY A 326 -2.47 5.92 12.14
N GLU A 327 -3.26 5.85 13.20
CA GLU A 327 -3.81 7.01 13.91
C GLU A 327 -4.06 6.70 15.38
N SER A 328 -4.09 7.74 16.22
CA SER A 328 -4.40 7.60 17.63
C SER A 328 -5.89 7.74 17.93
N GLU A 329 -6.28 7.30 19.13
CA GLU A 329 -7.55 7.68 19.75
C GLU A 329 -7.68 9.22 19.78
N ARG A 330 -8.89 9.72 19.48
CA ARG A 330 -9.27 11.14 19.63
C ARG A 330 -9.87 11.40 21.00
N PHE A 331 -9.67 12.60 21.51
CA PHE A 331 -10.01 13.01 22.88
C PHE A 331 -9.40 12.09 23.95
N PRO A 332 -8.08 11.79 23.87
CA PRO A 332 -7.45 10.93 24.85
C PRO A 332 -7.39 11.59 26.23
N GLN A 333 -7.32 10.77 27.26
CA GLN A 333 -6.76 11.15 28.56
C GLN A 333 -5.30 10.71 28.59
N GLY A 334 -4.40 11.65 28.88
CA GLY A 334 -2.95 11.43 28.86
C GLY A 334 -2.34 11.44 27.44
N PRO A 335 -1.02 11.18 27.35
CA PRO A 335 -0.30 11.22 26.09
C PRO A 335 -0.75 10.13 25.12
N ARG A 336 -0.60 10.40 23.81
CA ARG A 336 -0.74 9.40 22.73
C ARG A 336 0.35 9.62 21.70
N ALA A 337 0.81 8.52 21.11
CA ALA A 337 1.69 8.53 19.95
C ALA A 337 1.18 7.54 18.90
N THR A 338 1.12 7.99 17.65
CA THR A 338 1.00 7.12 16.48
C THR A 338 2.40 6.77 16.02
N ILE A 339 2.84 5.54 16.24
CA ILE A 339 4.19 5.06 15.87
C ILE A 339 4.05 4.04 14.73
N VAL A 340 4.60 4.37 13.56
CA VAL A 340 4.49 3.55 12.34
C VAL A 340 5.79 3.52 11.54
N ASP A 341 5.94 2.50 10.71
CA ASP A 341 7.10 2.30 9.85
C ASP A 341 6.79 2.73 8.40
N VAL A 342 7.35 3.87 8.01
CA VAL A 342 7.23 4.47 6.67
C VAL A 342 8.23 3.81 5.72
N ASP A 343 7.77 3.41 4.53
CA ASP A 343 8.57 2.80 3.47
C ASP A 343 9.14 3.89 2.55
N LEU A 344 10.41 4.26 2.76
CA LEU A 344 11.08 5.29 1.96
C LEU A 344 11.34 4.80 0.54
N ASP A 345 11.63 3.51 0.36
CA ASP A 345 11.79 2.94 -0.98
C ASP A 345 10.49 3.00 -1.77
N ARG A 346 9.32 2.82 -1.13
CA ARG A 346 8.01 3.01 -1.77
C ARG A 346 7.92 4.41 -2.38
N ILE A 347 8.20 5.43 -1.57
CA ILE A 347 8.12 6.83 -1.97
C ILE A 347 9.06 7.09 -3.15
N VAL A 348 10.32 6.65 -3.06
CA VAL A 348 11.30 6.84 -4.13
C VAL A 348 10.95 6.02 -5.38
N ALA A 349 10.37 4.83 -5.23
CA ALA A 349 9.92 3.97 -6.33
C ALA A 349 8.71 4.54 -7.09
N GLU A 350 7.78 5.20 -6.39
CA GLU A 350 6.65 5.91 -7.00
C GLU A 350 7.13 7.15 -7.77
N ARG A 351 8.06 7.92 -7.20
CA ARG A 351 8.70 9.07 -7.88
C ARG A 351 9.49 8.66 -9.13
N ARG A 352 10.19 7.54 -9.08
CA ARG A 352 10.91 6.98 -10.25
C ARG A 352 9.98 6.61 -11.41
N ARG A 353 8.75 6.18 -11.12
CA ARG A 353 7.77 5.75 -12.14
C ARG A 353 6.91 6.88 -12.66
N GLN A 354 6.48 7.80 -11.79
CA GLN A 354 5.65 8.93 -12.16
C GLN A 354 6.53 10.12 -12.58
N ASN A 355 7.12 10.01 -13.77
CA ASN A 355 8.02 11.03 -14.33
C ASN A 355 7.44 12.46 -14.34
N THR A 356 6.11 12.60 -14.39
CA THR A 356 5.43 13.90 -14.34
C THR A 356 5.65 14.66 -13.02
N VAL A 357 6.10 14.00 -11.95
CA VAL A 357 6.56 14.67 -10.73
C VAL A 357 7.86 15.45 -10.98
N ASP A 358 8.83 14.87 -11.69
CA ASP A 358 10.06 15.59 -12.08
C ASP A 358 9.78 16.65 -13.14
N ASP A 359 8.88 16.39 -14.10
CA ASP A 359 8.45 17.42 -15.05
C ASP A 359 7.82 18.63 -14.35
N ASN A 360 7.04 18.38 -13.28
CA ASN A 360 6.48 19.44 -12.45
C ASN A 360 7.56 20.19 -11.67
N ARG A 361 8.54 19.48 -11.10
CA ARG A 361 9.71 20.09 -10.45
C ARG A 361 10.46 21.01 -11.42
N ARG A 362 10.70 20.57 -12.66
CA ARG A 362 11.36 21.36 -13.70
C ARG A 362 10.55 22.59 -14.09
N THR A 363 9.23 22.47 -14.17
CA THR A 363 8.32 23.59 -14.46
C THR A 363 8.41 24.67 -13.37
N HIS A 364 8.57 24.26 -12.11
CA HIS A 364 8.64 25.15 -10.96
C HIS A 364 10.07 25.49 -10.49
N ALA A 365 11.10 25.19 -11.28
CA ALA A 365 12.50 25.29 -10.86
C ALA A 365 12.88 26.64 -10.21
N ALA A 366 12.41 27.77 -10.75
CA ALA A 366 12.67 29.10 -10.20
C ALA A 366 12.10 29.29 -8.78
N SER A 367 10.90 28.75 -8.49
CA SER A 367 10.34 28.81 -7.12
C SER A 367 11.15 27.94 -6.15
N LEU A 368 11.80 26.89 -6.66
CA LEU A 368 12.56 25.94 -5.86
C LEU A 368 13.99 26.42 -5.52
N GLU A 369 14.46 27.53 -6.07
CA GLU A 369 15.79 28.11 -5.75
C GLU A 369 15.94 28.49 -4.27
N LYS A 370 14.81 28.78 -3.60
CA LYS A 370 14.77 29.04 -2.15
C LYS A 370 15.09 27.81 -1.29
N TYR A 371 15.04 26.59 -1.84
CA TYR A 371 15.44 25.35 -1.16
C TYR A 371 16.93 25.03 -1.36
N SER A 372 17.79 26.04 -1.45
CA SER A 372 19.21 25.90 -1.80
C SER A 372 20.12 25.50 -0.64
N SER A 373 19.66 25.58 0.61
CA SER A 373 20.42 25.23 1.82
C SER A 373 19.73 24.11 2.61
N TRP A 374 20.42 22.98 2.77
CA TRP A 374 19.93 21.81 3.51
C TRP A 374 20.81 21.55 4.73
N ALA A 375 20.19 21.24 5.85
CA ALA A 375 20.88 20.67 7.00
C ALA A 375 21.06 19.17 6.79
N ALA A 376 22.08 18.58 7.42
CA ALA A 376 22.34 17.15 7.38
C ALA A 376 22.69 16.64 8.77
N THR A 377 22.23 15.44 9.08
CA THR A 377 22.63 14.69 10.29
C THR A 377 22.61 13.20 9.98
N ASN A 378 23.33 12.39 10.72
CA ASN A 378 23.19 10.93 10.67
C ASN A 378 22.35 10.45 11.84
N LEU A 379 21.49 9.45 11.63
CA LEU A 379 20.67 8.85 12.69
C LEU A 379 21.46 7.86 13.54
N PHE A 380 22.41 7.16 12.92
CA PHE A 380 23.28 6.16 13.50
C PHE A 380 24.72 6.70 13.57
N GLU A 381 25.39 6.43 14.67
CA GLU A 381 26.82 6.72 14.79
C GLU A 381 27.62 5.78 13.88
N PRO A 382 28.67 6.26 13.18
CA PRO A 382 29.60 5.38 12.50
C PRO A 382 30.29 4.46 13.52
N GLU A 383 30.52 3.19 13.17
CA GLU A 383 31.26 2.24 14.02
C GLU A 383 32.58 2.88 14.49
N PRO A 384 32.90 2.87 15.80
CA PRO A 384 34.24 3.21 16.24
C PRO A 384 35.19 2.17 15.66
N TYR A 385 36.12 2.61 14.82
CA TYR A 385 37.18 1.76 14.28
C TYR A 385 37.78 0.90 15.41
N LEU A 386 37.81 -0.42 15.21
CA LEU A 386 38.65 -1.30 16.03
C LEU A 386 40.09 -0.85 15.84
N VAL A 387 40.58 -0.03 16.76
CA VAL A 387 42.01 0.23 16.90
C VAL A 387 42.61 -1.09 17.37
N PHE A 388 43.20 -1.84 16.46
CA PHE A 388 44.11 -2.91 16.83
C PHE A 388 45.40 -2.27 17.35
N ASP A 389 45.85 -2.74 18.51
CA ASP A 389 46.99 -2.31 19.32
C ASP A 389 48.10 -1.50 18.62
N ASP A 390 48.49 -0.41 19.28
CA ASP A 390 49.75 0.37 19.20
C ASP A 390 50.90 -0.20 18.33
N GLU A 391 50.80 -0.16 17.00
CA GLU A 391 51.98 -0.09 16.12
C GLU A 391 51.74 0.88 14.97
N VAL A 392 52.42 2.03 15.03
CA VAL A 392 52.56 2.96 13.91
C VAL A 392 53.42 2.30 12.84
N VAL A 393 52.78 1.77 11.79
CA VAL A 393 53.46 1.43 10.54
C VAL A 393 53.27 2.61 9.59
N GLU A 394 54.35 3.36 9.32
CA GLU A 394 54.37 4.37 8.26
C GLU A 394 54.15 3.68 6.91
N ALA A 395 53.02 3.94 6.27
CA ALA A 395 52.73 3.45 4.93
C ALA A 395 53.60 4.20 3.89
N SER A 396 54.41 3.43 3.16
CA SER A 396 55.11 3.88 1.95
C SER A 396 54.11 4.14 0.81
N PRO A 397 54.32 5.16 -0.04
CA PRO A 397 53.34 5.56 -1.05
C PRO A 397 53.55 4.78 -2.34
N GLU A 398 53.16 3.50 -2.37
CA GLU A 398 53.02 2.68 -3.59
C GLU A 398 52.52 1.30 -3.18
N ASP A 399 51.19 1.15 -3.05
CA ASP A 399 50.37 -0.04 -3.34
C ASP A 399 49.04 0.05 -2.58
N ASP A 400 47.99 -0.44 -3.25
CA ASP A 400 46.62 -0.63 -2.79
C ASP A 400 45.70 0.61 -2.68
N ALA A 401 44.88 0.75 -3.73
CA ALA A 401 43.58 1.40 -3.65
C ALA A 401 42.66 0.55 -2.73
N GLU A 402 42.80 0.68 -1.42
CA GLU A 402 41.84 0.14 -0.48
C GLU A 402 40.52 0.93 -0.60
N GLU A 403 39.45 0.18 -0.87
CA GLU A 403 38.08 0.65 -0.89
C GLU A 403 37.76 1.37 0.43
N MET A 404 37.42 2.65 0.33
CA MET A 404 36.68 3.34 1.38
C MET A 404 35.43 2.53 1.72
N PRO A 405 35.20 2.12 2.99
CA PRO A 405 33.99 1.39 3.33
C PRO A 405 32.77 2.25 3.00
N SER A 406 31.80 1.62 2.34
CA SER A 406 30.54 2.27 1.99
C SER A 406 29.77 2.64 3.26
N ALA A 407 28.87 3.62 3.21
CA ALA A 407 28.03 4.06 4.32
C ALA A 407 27.11 2.97 4.94
N SER A 408 27.29 1.69 4.61
CA SER A 408 26.46 0.55 5.01
C SER A 408 26.99 -0.24 6.23
N GLU A 409 28.05 0.20 6.91
CA GLU A 409 28.65 -0.58 8.01
C GLU A 409 28.22 -0.13 9.42
N ALA A 410 27.42 0.93 9.56
CA ALA A 410 26.85 1.29 10.86
C ALA A 410 25.79 0.25 11.28
N ARG A 411 26.00 -0.43 12.41
CA ARG A 411 25.08 -1.46 12.91
C ARG A 411 23.74 -0.84 13.30
N ARG A 412 22.73 -1.00 12.45
CA ARG A 412 21.37 -0.53 12.71
C ARG A 412 20.71 -1.36 13.82
N PRO A 413 19.92 -0.74 14.72
CA PRO A 413 19.36 -1.45 15.85
C PRO A 413 18.27 -2.43 15.43
N ALA A 414 18.12 -3.52 16.18
CA ALA A 414 16.98 -4.40 16.01
C ALA A 414 15.69 -3.67 16.41
N THR A 415 14.74 -3.56 15.49
CA THR A 415 13.54 -2.72 15.66
C THR A 415 12.28 -3.51 16.03
N GLY A 416 12.36 -4.84 16.04
CA GLY A 416 11.21 -5.73 16.26
C GLY A 416 10.29 -5.83 15.04
N PRO A 417 9.02 -6.25 15.21
CA PRO A 417 8.08 -6.44 14.10
C PRO A 417 7.75 -5.12 13.40
N LEU A 418 7.39 -5.24 12.13
CA LEU A 418 7.02 -4.11 11.28
C LEU A 418 5.70 -3.48 11.71
N ARG A 419 5.70 -2.18 12.02
CA ARG A 419 4.55 -1.42 12.52
C ARG A 419 3.82 -0.69 11.39
N ARG A 420 3.15 -1.45 10.53
CA ARG A 420 2.27 -0.88 9.48
C ARG A 420 1.23 -1.91 9.02
N PRO A 421 0.14 -1.46 8.38
CA PRO A 421 -0.72 -2.34 7.61
C PRO A 421 0.09 -3.04 6.51
N LEU A 422 0.13 -4.36 6.57
CA LEU A 422 0.78 -5.21 5.59
C LEU A 422 -0.16 -6.36 5.22
N HIS A 423 -0.63 -6.35 3.98
CA HIS A 423 -1.57 -7.34 3.49
C HIS A 423 -0.85 -8.61 3.07
N ARG A 424 -1.35 -9.77 3.50
CA ARG A 424 -0.93 -11.09 3.00
C ARG A 424 -1.14 -11.23 1.50
N PHE A 425 -2.23 -10.63 1.00
CA PHE A 425 -2.64 -10.69 -0.39
C PHE A 425 -2.71 -9.26 -0.96
N PRO A 426 -1.63 -8.72 -1.56
CA PRO A 426 -1.59 -7.34 -2.03
C PRO A 426 -2.62 -6.99 -3.13
N PHE A 427 -3.22 -8.01 -3.76
CA PHE A 427 -4.29 -7.88 -4.75
C PHE A 427 -5.70 -8.12 -4.18
N VAL A 428 -5.82 -8.53 -2.92
CA VAL A 428 -7.10 -8.87 -2.26
C VAL A 428 -7.18 -8.11 -0.94
N PRO A 429 -7.97 -7.01 -0.87
CA PRO A 429 -8.12 -6.25 0.37
C PRO A 429 -8.68 -7.08 1.52
N ASP A 430 -8.17 -6.85 2.74
CA ASP A 430 -8.69 -7.52 3.95
C ASP A 430 -10.07 -6.96 4.38
N ASP A 431 -10.31 -5.66 4.15
CA ASP A 431 -11.57 -5.00 4.47
C ASP A 431 -12.71 -5.49 3.55
N PRO A 432 -13.81 -6.05 4.08
CA PRO A 432 -14.89 -6.62 3.27
C PRO A 432 -15.55 -5.61 2.33
N THR A 433 -15.71 -4.35 2.77
CA THR A 433 -16.35 -3.32 1.93
C THR A 433 -15.44 -2.94 0.77
N ARG A 434 -14.14 -2.81 1.02
CA ARG A 434 -13.15 -2.56 -0.02
C ARG A 434 -13.02 -3.74 -0.97
N LEU A 435 -13.02 -4.98 -0.47
CA LEU A 435 -12.97 -6.18 -1.30
C LEU A 435 -14.19 -6.29 -2.22
N ALA A 436 -15.38 -5.97 -1.73
CA ALA A 436 -16.60 -5.94 -2.55
C ALA A 436 -16.51 -4.85 -3.64
N GLN A 437 -16.00 -3.66 -3.31
CA GLN A 437 -15.76 -2.59 -4.28
C GLN A 437 -14.74 -3.00 -5.36
N ASP A 438 -13.59 -3.55 -4.96
CA ASP A 438 -12.54 -4.00 -5.88
C ASP A 438 -13.04 -5.15 -6.76
N SER A 439 -13.89 -6.05 -6.23
CA SER A 439 -14.50 -7.15 -6.98
C SER A 439 -15.51 -6.65 -8.02
N TYR A 440 -16.36 -5.69 -7.63
CA TYR A 440 -17.27 -5.00 -8.55
C TYR A 440 -16.52 -4.32 -9.70
N GLU A 441 -15.47 -3.56 -9.39
CA GLU A 441 -14.65 -2.87 -10.37
C GLU A 441 -13.95 -3.87 -11.30
N ALA A 442 -13.31 -4.90 -10.74
CA ALA A 442 -12.60 -5.91 -11.50
C ALA A 442 -13.51 -6.63 -12.49
N PHE A 443 -14.64 -7.17 -12.02
CA PHE A 443 -15.61 -7.86 -12.86
C PHE A 443 -16.17 -6.93 -13.94
N SER A 444 -16.51 -5.69 -13.58
CA SER A 444 -17.05 -4.72 -14.53
C SER A 444 -16.05 -4.32 -15.61
N ILE A 445 -14.76 -4.18 -15.29
CA ILE A 445 -13.70 -3.90 -16.26
C ILE A 445 -13.58 -5.05 -17.27
N GLN A 446 -13.58 -6.30 -16.79
CA GLN A 446 -13.49 -7.48 -17.65
C GLN A 446 -14.68 -7.56 -18.61
N VAL A 447 -15.90 -7.38 -18.09
CA VAL A 447 -17.14 -7.38 -18.88
C VAL A 447 -17.14 -6.25 -19.91
N ALA A 448 -16.86 -5.01 -19.50
CA ALA A 448 -16.84 -3.86 -20.40
C ALA A 448 -15.78 -4.02 -21.52
N GLY A 449 -14.62 -4.59 -21.19
CA GLY A 449 -13.57 -4.92 -22.16
C GLY A 449 -14.05 -5.92 -23.21
N LEU A 450 -14.71 -7.00 -22.79
CA LEU A 450 -15.25 -8.01 -23.70
C LEU A 450 -16.42 -7.48 -24.53
N VAL A 451 -17.35 -6.73 -23.93
CA VAL A 451 -18.45 -6.05 -24.64
C VAL A 451 -17.90 -5.19 -25.77
N ARG A 452 -16.92 -4.32 -25.46
CA ARG A 452 -16.29 -3.47 -26.48
C ARG A 452 -15.63 -4.28 -27.58
N ARG A 453 -14.93 -5.36 -27.23
CA ARG A 453 -14.28 -6.25 -28.21
C ARG A 453 -15.30 -6.88 -29.16
N LEU A 454 -16.38 -7.46 -28.62
CA LEU A 454 -17.42 -8.10 -29.40
C LEU A 454 -18.15 -7.10 -30.30
N SER A 455 -18.57 -5.94 -29.79
CA SER A 455 -19.23 -4.90 -30.60
C SER A 455 -18.35 -4.44 -31.77
N ALA A 456 -17.04 -4.29 -31.55
CA ALA A 456 -16.11 -3.84 -32.60
C ALA A 456 -16.00 -4.81 -33.79
N ILE A 457 -16.38 -6.08 -33.60
CA ILE A 457 -16.34 -7.13 -34.63
C ILE A 457 -17.75 -7.66 -34.95
N GLY A 458 -18.79 -6.85 -34.71
CA GLY A 458 -20.18 -7.17 -35.08
C GLY A 458 -20.87 -8.18 -34.17
N GLY A 459 -20.34 -8.42 -32.97
CA GLY A 459 -20.95 -9.25 -31.93
C GLY A 459 -22.09 -8.59 -31.16
N ASP A 460 -22.45 -7.35 -31.48
CA ASP A 460 -23.60 -6.60 -30.92
C ASP A 460 -24.90 -6.78 -31.72
N ARG A 461 -24.87 -7.61 -32.76
CA ARG A 461 -26.03 -7.94 -33.60
C ARG A 461 -26.50 -9.37 -33.34
N PRO A 462 -27.81 -9.65 -33.50
CA PRO A 462 -28.32 -11.03 -33.45
C PRO A 462 -27.59 -11.93 -34.45
N GLY A 463 -27.09 -13.08 -34.00
CA GLY A 463 -26.29 -14.00 -34.83
C GLY A 463 -24.88 -13.51 -35.16
N GLY A 464 -24.44 -12.40 -34.57
CA GLY A 464 -23.11 -11.84 -34.73
C GLY A 464 -22.01 -12.66 -34.06
N THR A 465 -20.78 -12.14 -34.07
CA THR A 465 -19.59 -12.84 -33.56
C THR A 465 -19.80 -13.41 -32.15
N ARG A 466 -19.51 -14.70 -31.98
CA ARG A 466 -19.81 -15.47 -30.76
C ARG A 466 -18.58 -15.68 -29.87
N PRO A 467 -18.68 -15.59 -28.53
CA PRO A 467 -17.60 -16.02 -27.66
C PRO A 467 -17.49 -17.56 -27.66
N VAL A 468 -16.28 -18.06 -27.86
CA VAL A 468 -15.90 -19.48 -27.85
C VAL A 468 -14.90 -19.70 -26.74
N LEU A 469 -15.11 -20.65 -25.85
CA LEU A 469 -14.17 -20.92 -24.75
C LEU A 469 -14.19 -22.39 -24.32
N GLY A 470 -13.03 -22.84 -23.85
CA GLY A 470 -12.89 -24.11 -23.15
C GLY A 470 -13.30 -23.94 -21.69
N VAL A 471 -14.16 -24.83 -21.19
CA VAL A 471 -14.60 -24.87 -19.78
C VAL A 471 -14.08 -26.16 -19.17
N SER A 472 -13.11 -26.04 -18.26
CA SER A 472 -12.48 -27.19 -17.59
C SER A 472 -13.18 -27.57 -16.28
N GLY A 473 -14.03 -26.68 -15.75
CA GLY A 473 -14.59 -26.81 -14.40
C GLY A 473 -13.71 -26.21 -13.31
N GLY A 474 -12.51 -25.73 -13.66
CA GLY A 474 -11.64 -24.96 -12.76
C GLY A 474 -12.03 -23.47 -12.69
N LEU A 475 -11.53 -22.78 -11.66
CA LEU A 475 -11.91 -21.41 -11.31
C LEU A 475 -11.79 -20.41 -12.47
N ASP A 476 -10.69 -20.40 -13.23
CA ASP A 476 -10.46 -19.35 -14.23
C ASP A 476 -11.41 -19.47 -15.41
N SER A 477 -11.66 -20.70 -15.87
CA SER A 477 -12.60 -20.96 -16.97
C SER A 477 -14.05 -20.69 -16.55
N THR A 478 -14.40 -21.02 -15.30
CA THR A 478 -15.68 -20.67 -14.68
C THR A 478 -15.86 -19.16 -14.63
N HIS A 479 -14.86 -18.41 -14.15
CA HIS A 479 -14.91 -16.95 -14.09
C HIS A 479 -15.02 -16.31 -15.48
N ALA A 480 -14.24 -16.79 -16.45
CA ALA A 480 -14.29 -16.30 -17.83
C ALA A 480 -15.68 -16.54 -18.47
N LEU A 481 -16.33 -17.66 -18.15
CA LEU A 481 -17.69 -17.96 -18.59
C LEU A 481 -18.71 -16.99 -17.98
N LEU A 482 -18.59 -16.64 -16.70
CA LEU A 482 -19.43 -15.61 -16.05
C LEU A 482 -19.26 -14.23 -16.70
N VAL A 483 -18.02 -13.85 -17.03
CA VAL A 483 -17.73 -12.61 -17.78
C VAL A 483 -18.37 -12.64 -19.17
N CYS A 484 -18.27 -13.76 -19.90
CA CYS A 484 -18.95 -13.94 -21.19
C CYS A 484 -20.47 -13.81 -21.06
N ALA A 485 -21.09 -14.47 -20.08
CA ALA A 485 -22.52 -14.40 -19.83
C ALA A 485 -22.98 -12.97 -19.59
N ARG A 486 -22.30 -12.25 -18.69
CA ARG A 486 -22.64 -10.86 -18.40
C ARG A 486 -22.42 -9.93 -19.58
N ALA A 487 -21.37 -10.16 -20.38
CA ALA A 487 -21.14 -9.39 -21.60
C ALA A 487 -22.24 -9.60 -22.64
N MET A 488 -22.72 -10.83 -22.82
CA MET A 488 -23.83 -11.15 -23.71
C MET A 488 -25.14 -10.51 -23.24
N ASP A 489 -25.42 -10.53 -21.92
CA ASP A 489 -26.57 -9.83 -21.34
C ASP A 489 -26.55 -8.33 -21.65
N GLN A 490 -25.39 -7.67 -21.49
CA GLN A 490 -25.25 -6.24 -21.77
C GLN A 490 -25.37 -5.91 -23.26
N LEU A 491 -25.00 -6.84 -24.14
CA LEU A 491 -25.21 -6.73 -25.58
C LEU A 491 -26.66 -7.04 -25.99
N GLY A 492 -27.52 -7.46 -25.07
CA GLY A 492 -28.89 -7.91 -25.37
C GLY A 492 -28.93 -9.16 -26.24
N ARG A 493 -27.89 -10.01 -26.15
CA ARG A 493 -27.77 -11.25 -26.91
C ARG A 493 -28.09 -12.46 -26.06
N ASP A 494 -28.56 -13.50 -26.73
CA ASP A 494 -28.94 -14.74 -26.08
C ASP A 494 -27.67 -15.46 -25.58
N ARG A 495 -27.67 -15.89 -24.31
CA ARG A 495 -26.53 -16.59 -23.71
C ARG A 495 -26.23 -17.92 -24.41
N SER A 496 -27.20 -18.53 -25.10
CA SER A 496 -26.99 -19.74 -25.91
C SER A 496 -26.02 -19.51 -27.08
N GLU A 497 -25.76 -18.25 -27.45
CA GLU A 497 -24.75 -17.92 -28.45
C GLU A 497 -23.31 -17.98 -27.89
N ILE A 498 -23.13 -18.20 -26.58
CA ILE A 498 -21.85 -18.58 -25.96
C ILE A 498 -21.58 -20.04 -26.26
N LEU A 499 -20.43 -20.33 -26.87
CA LEU A 499 -20.04 -21.67 -27.29
C LEU A 499 -19.00 -22.23 -26.32
N ALA A 500 -19.49 -22.93 -25.30
CA ALA A 500 -18.68 -23.58 -24.28
C ALA A 500 -18.34 -25.02 -24.68
N PHE A 501 -17.07 -25.40 -24.52
CA PHE A 501 -16.59 -26.74 -24.82
C PHE A 501 -15.86 -27.34 -23.62
N THR A 502 -16.21 -28.55 -23.22
CA THR A 502 -15.31 -29.36 -22.41
C THR A 502 -14.52 -30.31 -23.31
N MET A 503 -13.22 -30.46 -23.03
CA MET A 503 -12.28 -31.15 -23.93
C MET A 503 -11.45 -32.19 -23.17
N PRO A 504 -12.05 -33.33 -22.81
CA PRO A 504 -11.44 -34.33 -21.95
C PRO A 504 -10.18 -34.93 -22.59
N GLY A 505 -9.09 -34.94 -21.81
CA GLY A 505 -7.81 -35.54 -22.15
C GLY A 505 -7.63 -36.91 -21.49
N PHE A 506 -6.38 -37.35 -21.33
CA PHE A 506 -6.08 -38.68 -20.75
C PHE A 506 -6.32 -38.76 -19.24
N ALA A 507 -6.38 -37.62 -18.54
CA ALA A 507 -6.49 -37.55 -17.08
C ALA A 507 -7.77 -36.84 -16.59
N THR A 508 -8.69 -36.53 -17.50
CA THR A 508 -9.92 -35.80 -17.12
C THR A 508 -10.84 -36.65 -16.26
N THR A 509 -11.24 -36.11 -15.11
CA THR A 509 -12.14 -36.82 -14.17
C THR A 509 -13.61 -36.62 -14.55
N GLU A 510 -14.46 -37.53 -14.08
CA GLU A 510 -15.91 -37.41 -14.29
C GLU A 510 -16.47 -36.17 -13.59
N HIS A 511 -15.93 -35.84 -12.42
CA HIS A 511 -16.39 -34.77 -11.54
C HIS A 511 -16.19 -33.37 -12.13
N THR A 512 -14.98 -33.04 -12.59
CA THR A 512 -14.68 -31.73 -13.21
C THR A 512 -15.42 -31.54 -14.53
N ARG A 513 -15.52 -32.61 -15.32
CA ARG A 513 -16.32 -32.66 -16.54
C ARG A 513 -17.79 -32.38 -16.25
N SER A 514 -18.37 -33.01 -15.22
CA SER A 514 -19.77 -32.77 -14.85
C SER A 514 -20.00 -31.33 -14.39
N ASN A 515 -19.06 -30.74 -13.63
CA ASN A 515 -19.17 -29.34 -13.21
C ASN A 515 -19.15 -28.39 -14.40
N ALA A 516 -18.25 -28.61 -15.37
CA ALA A 516 -18.19 -27.83 -16.60
C ALA A 516 -19.49 -27.87 -17.41
N GLU A 517 -20.10 -29.06 -17.52
CA GLU A 517 -21.39 -29.23 -18.21
C GLU A 517 -22.54 -28.53 -17.47
N LEU A 518 -22.72 -28.86 -16.19
CA LEU A 518 -23.81 -28.35 -15.37
C LEU A 518 -23.77 -26.82 -15.31
N LEU A 519 -22.58 -26.26 -15.05
CA LEU A 519 -22.39 -24.82 -14.98
C LEU A 519 -22.68 -24.14 -16.33
N SER A 520 -22.18 -24.70 -17.44
CA SER A 520 -22.42 -24.12 -18.76
C SER A 520 -23.91 -24.10 -19.11
N ARG A 521 -24.64 -25.17 -18.78
CA ARG A 521 -26.09 -25.25 -18.99
C ARG A 521 -26.87 -24.30 -18.09
N ALA A 522 -26.52 -24.23 -16.81
CA ALA A 522 -27.17 -23.34 -15.83
C ALA A 522 -27.01 -21.86 -16.21
N ILE A 523 -25.81 -21.48 -16.67
CA ILE A 523 -25.55 -20.13 -17.19
C ILE A 523 -26.39 -19.82 -18.44
N GLY A 524 -26.81 -20.85 -19.19
CA GLY A 524 -27.55 -20.75 -20.45
C GLY A 524 -26.65 -20.76 -21.69
N ALA A 525 -25.38 -21.16 -21.57
CA ALA A 525 -24.48 -21.30 -22.71
C ALA A 525 -24.77 -22.57 -23.53
N SER A 526 -24.47 -22.55 -24.83
CA SER A 526 -24.40 -23.78 -25.62
C SER A 526 -23.19 -24.59 -25.17
N PHE A 527 -23.40 -25.88 -24.89
CA PHE A 527 -22.36 -26.77 -24.37
C PHE A 527 -22.14 -27.98 -25.26
N GLU A 528 -20.87 -28.34 -25.49
CA GLU A 528 -20.47 -29.53 -26.24
C GLU A 528 -19.24 -30.19 -25.61
N THR A 529 -19.16 -31.52 -25.70
CA THR A 529 -17.98 -32.29 -25.29
C THR A 529 -17.22 -32.75 -26.53
N ILE A 530 -15.92 -32.46 -26.60
CA ILE A 530 -15.04 -32.93 -27.68
C ILE A 530 -13.87 -33.69 -27.06
N ASP A 531 -13.86 -35.02 -27.24
CA ASP A 531 -12.75 -35.86 -26.80
C ASP A 531 -11.50 -35.62 -27.66
N ILE A 532 -10.43 -35.11 -27.04
CA ILE A 532 -9.18 -34.81 -27.75
C ILE A 532 -8.24 -36.01 -27.80
N ARG A 533 -8.52 -37.10 -27.07
CA ARG A 533 -7.62 -38.26 -26.98
C ARG A 533 -7.31 -38.88 -28.34
N PRO A 534 -8.26 -39.07 -29.28
CA PRO A 534 -7.95 -39.65 -30.58
C PRO A 534 -6.95 -38.80 -31.38
N ALA A 535 -7.17 -37.48 -31.43
CA ALA A 535 -6.29 -36.56 -32.15
C ALA A 535 -4.93 -36.40 -31.47
N SER A 536 -4.91 -36.34 -30.13
CA SER A 536 -3.66 -36.28 -29.35
C SER A 536 -2.84 -37.55 -29.51
N THR A 537 -3.48 -38.73 -29.48
CA THR A 537 -2.81 -40.03 -29.70
C THR A 537 -2.20 -40.09 -31.10
N GLN A 538 -2.94 -39.65 -32.12
CA GLN A 538 -2.43 -39.62 -33.49
C GLN A 538 -1.22 -38.68 -33.62
N MET A 539 -1.28 -37.48 -33.04
CA MET A 539 -0.15 -36.55 -33.03
C MET A 539 1.08 -37.12 -32.33
N LEU A 540 0.90 -37.73 -31.14
CA LEU A 540 1.99 -38.38 -30.40
C LEU A 540 2.61 -39.51 -31.21
N LYS A 541 1.78 -40.30 -31.90
CA LYS A 541 2.24 -41.38 -32.78
C LYS A 541 3.04 -40.86 -33.97
N ASP A 542 2.57 -39.81 -34.63
CA ASP A 542 3.26 -39.20 -35.78
C ASP A 542 4.58 -38.55 -35.38
N MET A 543 4.70 -38.07 -34.14
CA MET A 543 5.95 -37.57 -33.55
C MET A 543 6.91 -38.69 -33.13
N GLY A 544 6.46 -39.95 -33.12
CA GLY A 544 7.24 -41.08 -32.59
C GLY A 544 7.38 -41.08 -31.06
N HIS A 545 6.49 -40.39 -30.34
CA HIS A 545 6.50 -40.37 -28.88
C HIS A 545 5.99 -41.71 -28.31
N PRO A 546 6.62 -42.30 -27.28
CA PRO A 546 6.23 -43.62 -26.74
C PRO A 546 4.75 -43.75 -26.36
N ALA A 547 4.18 -42.69 -25.76
CA ALA A 547 2.75 -42.65 -25.42
C ALA A 547 1.81 -42.80 -26.63
N GLY A 548 2.24 -42.43 -27.84
CA GLY A 548 1.45 -42.64 -29.07
C GLY A 548 1.33 -44.12 -29.46
N SER A 549 2.21 -44.98 -28.92
CA SER A 549 2.18 -46.44 -29.08
C SER A 549 1.62 -47.16 -27.85
N GLY A 550 1.13 -46.42 -26.85
CA GLY A 550 0.50 -46.97 -25.64
C GLY A 550 1.43 -47.14 -24.43
N GLU A 551 2.66 -46.61 -24.47
CA GLU A 551 3.56 -46.62 -23.31
C GLU A 551 3.20 -45.51 -22.29
N GLU A 552 3.36 -45.77 -20.99
CA GLU A 552 3.06 -44.81 -19.92
C GLU A 552 4.20 -43.79 -19.73
N VAL A 553 4.41 -42.93 -20.73
CA VAL A 553 5.39 -41.83 -20.67
C VAL A 553 4.64 -40.49 -20.65
N TYR A 554 4.70 -39.80 -19.51
CA TYR A 554 3.97 -38.56 -19.24
C TYR A 554 4.92 -37.40 -18.99
N ASP A 555 5.61 -36.97 -20.04
CA ASP A 555 6.53 -35.83 -19.98
C ASP A 555 5.85 -34.53 -20.45
N VAL A 556 6.62 -33.44 -20.45
CA VAL A 556 6.17 -32.12 -20.91
C VAL A 556 5.66 -32.15 -22.36
N THR A 557 6.16 -33.06 -23.21
CA THR A 557 5.65 -33.21 -24.57
C THR A 557 4.25 -33.80 -24.58
N PHE A 558 3.99 -34.85 -23.78
CA PHE A 558 2.66 -35.44 -23.61
C PHE A 558 1.62 -34.41 -23.11
N GLU A 559 2.00 -33.57 -22.14
CA GLU A 559 1.15 -32.51 -21.61
C GLU A 559 0.86 -31.41 -22.66
N ASN A 560 1.91 -30.91 -23.33
CA ASN A 560 1.79 -29.82 -24.30
C ASN A 560 0.99 -30.23 -25.55
N VAL A 561 1.05 -31.50 -25.98
CA VAL A 561 0.21 -31.98 -27.08
C VAL A 561 -1.27 -31.85 -26.72
N GLN A 562 -1.66 -32.24 -25.51
CA GLN A 562 -3.06 -32.10 -25.07
C GLN A 562 -3.49 -30.64 -25.00
N ALA A 563 -2.67 -29.76 -24.40
CA ALA A 563 -2.97 -28.33 -24.32
C ALA A 563 -3.08 -27.68 -25.72
N GLY A 564 -2.15 -28.00 -26.62
CA GLY A 564 -2.16 -27.53 -27.99
C GLY A 564 -3.38 -28.02 -28.77
N MET A 565 -3.75 -29.29 -28.63
CA MET A 565 -4.94 -29.85 -29.29
C MET A 565 -6.22 -29.14 -28.86
N ARG A 566 -6.39 -28.85 -27.56
CA ARG A 566 -7.56 -28.09 -27.07
C ARG A 566 -7.68 -26.75 -27.77
N TYR A 567 -6.60 -25.99 -27.81
CA TYR A 567 -6.63 -24.65 -28.38
C TYR A 567 -6.71 -24.66 -29.91
N ASP A 568 -6.09 -25.62 -30.60
CA ASP A 568 -6.31 -25.77 -32.05
C ASP A 568 -7.79 -25.98 -32.36
N TYR A 569 -8.44 -26.95 -31.70
CA TYR A 569 -9.89 -27.15 -31.82
C TYR A 569 -10.68 -25.88 -31.52
N LEU A 570 -10.44 -25.18 -30.41
CA LEU A 570 -11.15 -23.93 -30.09
C LEU A 570 -11.01 -22.88 -31.20
N PHE A 571 -9.80 -22.70 -31.76
CA PHE A 571 -9.58 -21.78 -32.87
C PHE A 571 -10.27 -22.26 -34.16
N ARG A 572 -10.28 -23.57 -34.46
CA ARG A 572 -10.99 -24.11 -35.62
C ARG A 572 -12.51 -23.99 -35.47
N LEU A 573 -13.03 -24.23 -34.26
CA LEU A 573 -14.44 -24.09 -33.91
C LEU A 573 -14.89 -22.64 -33.98
N ALA A 574 -14.06 -21.70 -33.53
CA ALA A 574 -14.29 -20.28 -33.69
C ALA A 574 -14.41 -19.89 -35.17
N ASN A 575 -13.50 -20.35 -36.04
CA ASN A 575 -13.61 -20.12 -37.48
C ASN A 575 -14.87 -20.75 -38.08
N HIS A 576 -15.18 -21.99 -37.71
CA HIS A 576 -16.32 -22.73 -38.24
C HIS A 576 -17.66 -22.11 -37.83
N ARG A 577 -17.75 -21.56 -36.61
CA ARG A 577 -19.00 -21.07 -36.01
C ARG A 577 -19.10 -19.54 -35.98
N GLY A 578 -18.17 -18.84 -36.62
CA GLY A 578 -18.16 -17.36 -36.67
C GLY A 578 -17.96 -16.73 -35.29
N GLY A 579 -16.99 -17.21 -34.53
CA GLY A 579 -16.69 -16.78 -33.16
C GLY A 579 -15.26 -16.32 -32.94
N ILE A 580 -14.97 -15.94 -31.71
CA ILE A 580 -13.63 -15.66 -31.22
C ILE A 580 -13.34 -16.47 -29.96
N VAL A 581 -12.11 -16.97 -29.86
CA VAL A 581 -11.64 -17.66 -28.65
C VAL A 581 -11.42 -16.63 -27.53
N VAL A 582 -12.13 -16.81 -26.43
CA VAL A 582 -11.94 -16.08 -25.17
C VAL A 582 -10.98 -16.89 -24.29
N GLY A 583 -9.84 -16.31 -23.96
CA GLY A 583 -8.79 -16.94 -23.17
C GLY A 583 -9.06 -16.82 -21.67
N THR A 584 -8.75 -17.90 -20.95
CA THR A 584 -9.01 -18.06 -19.51
C THR A 584 -7.79 -17.87 -18.64
N GLY A 585 -6.58 -17.83 -19.22
CA GLY A 585 -5.32 -17.74 -18.48
C GLY A 585 -5.21 -16.46 -17.65
N ASP A 586 -4.73 -16.62 -16.43
CA ASP A 586 -4.69 -15.56 -15.40
C ASP A 586 -3.33 -14.85 -15.30
N LEU A 587 -3.26 -13.79 -14.50
CA LEU A 587 -2.05 -12.97 -14.34
C LEU A 587 -0.90 -13.75 -13.69
N SER A 588 -1.19 -14.67 -12.78
CA SER A 588 -0.21 -15.46 -12.03
C SER A 588 0.41 -16.53 -12.92
N GLU A 589 -0.40 -17.19 -13.74
CA GLU A 589 0.05 -18.09 -14.80
C GLU A 589 0.95 -17.37 -15.80
N LEU A 590 0.56 -16.15 -16.22
CA LEU A 590 1.39 -15.30 -17.07
C LEU A 590 2.72 -14.93 -16.40
N ALA A 591 2.73 -14.65 -15.09
CA ALA A 591 3.94 -14.32 -14.34
C ALA A 591 4.92 -15.50 -14.31
N LEU A 592 4.43 -16.69 -13.98
CA LEU A 592 5.21 -17.92 -13.85
C LEU A 592 5.50 -18.61 -15.18
N GLY A 593 4.89 -18.13 -16.27
CA GLY A 593 4.90 -18.83 -17.56
C GLY A 593 4.29 -20.22 -17.47
N TRP A 594 3.29 -20.40 -16.63
CA TRP A 594 2.57 -21.65 -16.42
C TRP A 594 1.49 -21.81 -17.50
N CYS A 595 1.94 -21.95 -18.73
CA CYS A 595 1.10 -22.10 -19.91
C CYS A 595 1.88 -22.70 -21.08
N THR A 596 1.16 -23.28 -22.05
CA THR A 596 1.73 -23.76 -23.31
C THR A 596 1.82 -22.61 -24.31
N TYR A 597 3.02 -22.30 -24.79
CA TYR A 597 3.28 -21.16 -25.69
C TYR A 597 2.93 -21.47 -27.15
N GLY A 598 2.34 -20.49 -27.84
CA GLY A 598 2.06 -20.57 -29.28
C GLY A 598 0.72 -21.25 -29.54
N VAL A 599 0.74 -22.55 -29.85
CA VAL A 599 -0.49 -23.34 -29.98
C VAL A 599 -0.76 -23.96 -28.62
N GLY A 600 -1.52 -23.26 -27.79
CA GLY A 600 -1.76 -23.64 -26.42
C GLY A 600 -2.58 -22.62 -25.66
N ASP A 601 -2.69 -22.82 -24.36
CA ASP A 601 -3.57 -22.09 -23.46
C ASP A 601 -3.22 -20.62 -23.25
N GLN A 602 -1.98 -20.25 -23.58
CA GLN A 602 -1.54 -18.86 -23.65
C GLN A 602 -2.28 -18.05 -24.73
N MET A 603 -2.75 -18.69 -25.80
CA MET A 603 -3.22 -18.01 -27.00
C MET A 603 -4.74 -17.91 -27.06
N ALA A 604 -5.25 -16.73 -27.39
CA ALA A 604 -6.67 -16.47 -27.59
C ALA A 604 -6.84 -15.24 -28.50
N HIS A 605 -8.06 -14.96 -28.92
CA HIS A 605 -8.34 -13.68 -29.56
C HIS A 605 -8.43 -12.54 -28.53
N TYR A 606 -8.93 -12.85 -27.32
CA TYR A 606 -9.06 -11.91 -26.22
C TYR A 606 -9.00 -12.64 -24.87
N GLY A 607 -8.07 -12.27 -23.99
CA GLY A 607 -7.90 -12.89 -22.67
C GLY A 607 -8.54 -12.05 -21.57
N VAL A 608 -9.68 -12.49 -21.03
CA VAL A 608 -10.42 -11.70 -20.03
C VAL A 608 -9.79 -11.77 -18.63
N ASN A 609 -9.07 -12.86 -18.33
CA ASN A 609 -8.47 -13.08 -17.01
C ASN A 609 -7.01 -12.63 -16.91
N ALA A 610 -6.36 -12.26 -18.01
CA ALA A 610 -4.93 -11.95 -18.05
C ALA A 610 -4.49 -10.75 -17.19
N GLY A 611 -5.44 -9.97 -16.64
CA GLY A 611 -5.20 -8.90 -15.70
C GLY A 611 -5.58 -9.21 -14.25
N VAL A 612 -6.04 -10.44 -13.95
CA VAL A 612 -6.55 -10.87 -12.65
C VAL A 612 -5.62 -11.97 -12.09
N PRO A 613 -5.05 -11.82 -10.89
CA PRO A 613 -4.23 -12.84 -10.25
C PRO A 613 -5.07 -13.98 -9.68
N LYS A 614 -4.47 -15.16 -9.55
CA LYS A 614 -5.12 -16.37 -9.05
C LYS A 614 -5.77 -16.14 -7.69
N THR A 615 -5.08 -15.43 -6.79
CA THR A 615 -5.59 -15.15 -5.45
C THR A 615 -6.88 -14.35 -5.46
N LEU A 616 -7.15 -13.55 -6.50
CA LEU A 616 -8.37 -12.74 -6.61
C LEU A 616 -9.54 -13.48 -7.28
N ILE A 617 -9.29 -14.43 -8.19
CA ILE A 617 -10.34 -15.12 -8.96
C ILE A 617 -11.42 -15.72 -8.05
N GLN A 618 -11.02 -16.40 -6.97
CA GLN A 618 -11.96 -17.00 -6.01
C GLN A 618 -12.88 -15.96 -5.36
N HIS A 619 -12.37 -14.76 -5.05
CA HIS A 619 -13.17 -13.71 -4.44
C HIS A 619 -14.12 -13.06 -5.44
N LEU A 620 -13.77 -13.01 -6.72
CA LEU A 620 -14.70 -12.56 -7.77
C LEU A 620 -15.88 -13.52 -7.90
N ILE A 621 -15.64 -14.83 -7.87
CA ILE A 621 -16.73 -15.83 -7.92
C ILE A 621 -17.61 -15.73 -6.66
N ARG A 622 -17.00 -15.65 -5.46
CA ARG A 622 -17.74 -15.43 -4.21
C ARG A 622 -18.57 -14.14 -4.25
N TRP A 623 -18.03 -13.07 -4.81
CA TRP A 623 -18.74 -11.80 -4.99
C TRP A 623 -19.92 -11.94 -5.96
N VAL A 624 -19.75 -12.63 -7.09
CA VAL A 624 -20.84 -12.92 -8.04
C VAL A 624 -22.00 -13.67 -7.37
N ILE A 625 -21.69 -14.65 -6.50
CA ILE A 625 -22.68 -15.38 -5.70
C ILE A 625 -23.38 -14.43 -4.72
N ALA A 626 -22.61 -13.65 -3.96
CA ALA A 626 -23.14 -12.75 -2.94
C ALA A 626 -24.06 -11.66 -3.50
N GLU A 627 -23.73 -11.11 -4.67
CA GLU A 627 -24.53 -10.09 -5.37
C GLU A 627 -25.71 -10.68 -6.17
N GLN A 628 -25.90 -12.01 -6.14
CA GLN A 628 -27.01 -12.70 -6.81
C GLN A 628 -27.15 -12.32 -8.29
N LEU A 629 -26.02 -12.24 -9.01
CA LEU A 629 -26.02 -11.86 -10.43
C LEU A 629 -26.59 -12.96 -11.35
N PHE A 630 -26.71 -14.17 -10.83
CA PHE A 630 -27.28 -15.35 -11.49
C PHE A 630 -28.32 -16.01 -10.57
N ASP A 631 -29.10 -16.96 -11.09
CA ASP A 631 -30.09 -17.67 -10.31
C ASP A 631 -29.47 -18.57 -9.23
N GLN A 632 -30.32 -19.06 -8.32
CA GLN A 632 -29.87 -19.85 -7.17
C GLN A 632 -29.21 -21.17 -7.60
N GLU A 633 -29.71 -21.82 -8.66
CA GLU A 633 -29.12 -23.06 -9.17
C GLU A 633 -27.69 -22.83 -9.67
N THR A 634 -27.46 -21.75 -10.42
CA THR A 634 -26.11 -21.36 -10.85
C THR A 634 -25.24 -21.01 -9.65
N ALA A 635 -25.76 -20.30 -8.65
CA ALA A 635 -25.01 -19.94 -7.45
C ALA A 635 -24.54 -21.17 -6.66
N ASP A 636 -25.40 -22.19 -6.50
CA ASP A 636 -25.06 -23.44 -5.82
C ASP A 636 -23.96 -24.21 -6.57
N LEU A 637 -24.00 -24.22 -7.90
CA LEU A 637 -22.94 -24.81 -8.73
C LEU A 637 -21.62 -24.04 -8.65
N LEU A 638 -21.66 -22.71 -8.60
CA LEU A 638 -20.46 -21.90 -8.39
C LEU A 638 -19.82 -22.15 -7.02
N GLN A 639 -20.63 -22.34 -5.99
CA GLN A 639 -20.14 -22.74 -4.67
C GLN A 639 -19.46 -24.11 -4.73
N ALA A 640 -20.07 -25.09 -5.42
CA ALA A 640 -19.45 -26.40 -5.61
C ALA A 640 -18.10 -26.33 -6.36
N VAL A 641 -17.95 -25.42 -7.32
CA VAL A 641 -16.66 -25.17 -8.00
C VAL A 641 -15.63 -24.59 -7.04
N LEU A 642 -16.01 -23.67 -6.15
CA LEU A 642 -15.13 -23.11 -5.13
C LEU A 642 -14.67 -24.17 -4.12
N ASP A 643 -15.55 -25.10 -3.77
CA ASP A 643 -15.29 -26.17 -2.79
C ASP A 643 -14.46 -27.34 -3.37
N THR A 644 -14.24 -27.35 -4.70
CA THR A 644 -13.49 -28.41 -5.39
C THR A 644 -11.99 -28.09 -5.41
N GLU A 645 -11.17 -29.00 -4.87
CA GLU A 645 -9.70 -28.92 -4.95
C GLU A 645 -9.22 -29.02 -6.42
N ILE A 646 -8.41 -28.05 -6.87
CA ILE A 646 -8.01 -27.91 -8.28
C ILE A 646 -6.67 -28.61 -8.55
N SER A 647 -6.62 -29.44 -9.59
CA SER A 647 -5.41 -30.12 -10.09
C SER A 647 -5.30 -29.98 -11.61
N PRO A 648 -4.10 -29.91 -12.22
CA PRO A 648 -3.93 -30.00 -13.67
C PRO A 648 -4.26 -31.44 -14.12
N GLU A 649 -5.40 -31.63 -14.79
CA GLU A 649 -5.83 -32.93 -15.31
C GLU A 649 -5.12 -33.28 -16.63
N LEU A 650 -3.79 -33.36 -16.63
CA LEU A 650 -2.99 -33.72 -17.80
C LEU A 650 -2.32 -35.10 -17.68
N ILE A 651 -2.04 -35.57 -16.46
CA ILE A 651 -1.38 -36.85 -16.18
C ILE A 651 -2.35 -37.78 -15.45
N PRO A 652 -2.58 -39.03 -15.91
CA PRO A 652 -3.44 -39.98 -15.23
C PRO A 652 -2.92 -40.30 -13.82
N THR A 653 -3.79 -40.23 -12.82
CA THR A 653 -3.49 -40.70 -11.46
C THR A 653 -3.63 -42.21 -11.36
N LYS A 654 -2.66 -42.89 -10.73
CA LYS A 654 -2.79 -44.32 -10.41
C LYS A 654 -3.84 -44.51 -9.33
N THR A 655 -4.54 -45.65 -9.37
CA THR A 655 -5.61 -45.97 -8.43
C THR A 655 -5.06 -46.00 -6.99
N GLY A 656 -5.47 -45.03 -6.16
CA GLY A 656 -5.02 -44.89 -4.76
C GLY A 656 -4.00 -43.77 -4.50
N GLU A 657 -3.52 -43.07 -5.52
CA GLU A 657 -2.64 -41.89 -5.39
C GLU A 657 -3.46 -40.59 -5.52
N LYS A 658 -3.14 -39.57 -4.71
CA LYS A 658 -3.72 -38.23 -4.83
C LYS A 658 -3.24 -37.57 -6.13
N ALA A 659 -4.14 -36.84 -6.80
CA ALA A 659 -3.75 -36.00 -7.92
C ALA A 659 -2.78 -34.91 -7.45
N GLN A 660 -1.73 -34.67 -8.24
CA GLN A 660 -0.67 -33.73 -7.89
C GLN A 660 -1.21 -32.31 -8.07
N SER A 661 -1.25 -31.50 -6.99
CA SER A 661 -1.75 -30.12 -7.09
C SER A 661 -0.79 -29.28 -7.95
N THR A 662 -1.34 -28.29 -8.66
CA THR A 662 -0.53 -27.31 -9.39
C THR A 662 0.48 -26.64 -8.44
N GLU A 663 0.02 -26.26 -7.25
CA GLU A 663 0.83 -25.57 -6.26
C GLU A 663 1.93 -26.47 -5.66
N ASP A 664 1.75 -27.80 -5.64
CA ASP A 664 2.82 -28.72 -5.23
C ASP A 664 4.01 -28.65 -6.20
N SER A 665 3.75 -28.33 -7.46
CA SER A 665 4.76 -28.30 -8.54
C SER A 665 5.39 -26.93 -8.74
N ILE A 666 4.59 -25.85 -8.63
CA ILE A 666 5.08 -24.48 -8.91
C ILE A 666 5.19 -23.60 -7.67
N GLY A 667 4.63 -24.01 -6.54
CA GLY A 667 4.56 -23.25 -5.30
C GLY A 667 3.23 -22.53 -5.10
N PRO A 668 3.00 -22.00 -3.89
CA PRO A 668 1.74 -21.37 -3.53
C PRO A 668 1.54 -20.05 -4.27
N TYR A 669 0.39 -19.87 -4.92
CA TYR A 669 0.07 -18.63 -5.63
C TYR A 669 0.07 -17.43 -4.69
N ALA A 670 -0.24 -17.61 -3.41
CA ALA A 670 -0.16 -16.56 -2.39
C ALA A 670 1.23 -15.88 -2.33
N LEU A 671 2.33 -16.66 -2.32
CA LEU A 671 3.68 -16.09 -2.29
C LEU A 671 4.11 -15.54 -3.66
N HIS A 672 3.68 -16.18 -4.75
CA HIS A 672 3.98 -15.72 -6.11
C HIS A 672 3.30 -14.40 -6.42
N ASP A 673 2.03 -14.24 -6.06
CA ASP A 673 1.26 -13.01 -6.26
C ASP A 673 1.76 -11.90 -5.34
N PHE A 674 2.18 -12.23 -4.11
CA PHE A 674 2.87 -11.31 -3.23
C PHE A 674 4.16 -10.77 -3.87
N THR A 675 5.02 -11.68 -4.35
CA THR A 675 6.27 -11.34 -5.03
C THR A 675 6.00 -10.52 -6.30
N LEU A 676 5.02 -10.94 -7.10
CA LEU A 676 4.62 -10.27 -8.33
C LEU A 676 4.18 -8.83 -8.06
N TYR A 677 3.34 -8.59 -7.04
CA TYR A 677 2.91 -7.25 -6.68
C TYR A 677 4.11 -6.36 -6.34
N HIS A 678 4.98 -6.80 -5.43
CA HIS A 678 6.10 -5.99 -4.99
C HIS A 678 7.15 -5.78 -6.09
N GLN A 679 7.39 -6.77 -6.95
CA GLN A 679 8.28 -6.60 -8.09
C GLN A 679 7.67 -5.70 -9.18
N LEU A 680 6.42 -5.92 -9.57
CA LEU A 680 5.77 -5.20 -10.67
C LEU A 680 5.42 -3.75 -10.27
N ARG A 681 4.72 -3.58 -9.14
CA ARG A 681 4.25 -2.27 -8.67
C ARG A 681 5.39 -1.44 -8.08
N ARG A 682 6.23 -2.05 -7.25
CA ARG A 682 7.24 -1.32 -6.46
C ARG A 682 8.65 -1.45 -7.04
N GLY A 683 8.97 -2.57 -7.70
CA GLY A 683 10.33 -2.84 -8.18
C GLY A 683 11.31 -3.05 -7.03
N TYR A 684 10.83 -3.66 -5.95
CA TYR A 684 11.67 -4.02 -4.83
C TYR A 684 12.64 -5.15 -5.21
N GLY A 685 13.80 -5.12 -4.56
CA GLY A 685 14.76 -6.22 -4.59
C GLY A 685 14.24 -7.44 -3.82
N PRO A 686 14.67 -8.67 -4.18
CA PRO A 686 14.30 -9.89 -3.48
C PRO A 686 14.50 -9.86 -1.96
N ALA A 687 15.53 -9.20 -1.44
CA ALA A 687 15.78 -9.15 0.01
C ALA A 687 14.60 -8.51 0.75
N LYS A 688 14.18 -7.31 0.29
CA LYS A 688 13.03 -6.60 0.84
C LYS A 688 11.71 -7.36 0.64
N ILE A 689 11.53 -8.03 -0.49
CA ILE A 689 10.34 -8.86 -0.74
C ILE A 689 10.28 -10.02 0.27
N ALA A 690 11.41 -10.69 0.51
CA ALA A 690 11.47 -11.78 1.48
C ALA A 690 11.22 -11.29 2.92
N PHE A 691 11.79 -10.14 3.30
CA PHE A 691 11.49 -9.49 4.58
C PHE A 691 10.00 -9.23 4.74
N LEU A 692 9.37 -8.55 3.77
CA LEU A 692 7.94 -8.26 3.79
C LEU A 692 7.09 -9.54 3.80
N ALA A 693 7.44 -10.54 3.00
CA ALA A 693 6.73 -11.81 3.00
C ALA A 693 6.80 -12.49 4.36
N HIS A 694 7.97 -12.48 5.02
CA HIS A 694 8.12 -13.04 6.36
C HIS A 694 7.33 -12.26 7.42
N GLN A 695 7.28 -10.92 7.33
CA GLN A 695 6.46 -10.12 8.24
C GLN A 695 4.95 -10.37 8.04
N ALA A 696 4.51 -10.65 6.80
CA ALA A 696 3.10 -10.91 6.49
C ALA A 696 2.67 -12.36 6.79
N TRP A 697 3.57 -13.32 6.60
CA TRP A 697 3.24 -14.76 6.56
C TRP A 697 3.98 -15.61 7.59
N GLY A 698 4.98 -15.09 8.30
CA GLY A 698 5.78 -15.87 9.25
C GLY A 698 5.01 -16.31 10.50
N ASP A 699 3.92 -15.60 10.83
CA ASP A 699 3.01 -15.92 11.92
C ASP A 699 1.57 -15.88 11.40
N GLU A 700 0.86 -17.01 11.47
CA GLU A 700 -0.53 -17.14 11.01
C GLU A 700 -1.50 -16.29 11.83
N SER A 701 -1.19 -16.09 13.12
CA SER A 701 -2.03 -15.37 14.08
C SER A 701 -1.87 -13.85 14.03
N ALA A 702 -0.77 -13.37 13.42
CA ALA A 702 -0.51 -11.95 13.24
C ALA A 702 -1.23 -11.38 12.01
N GLY A 703 -1.56 -10.08 12.02
CA GLY A 703 -2.17 -9.40 10.87
C GLY A 703 -3.62 -9.85 10.56
N GLN A 704 -4.11 -9.49 9.38
CA GLN A 704 -5.47 -9.80 8.94
C GLN A 704 -5.49 -10.83 7.80
N TRP A 705 -6.64 -11.48 7.65
CA TRP A 705 -6.95 -12.39 6.55
C TRP A 705 -8.16 -11.84 5.79
N PRO A 706 -8.24 -12.02 4.45
CA PRO A 706 -9.40 -11.59 3.68
C PRO A 706 -10.70 -12.21 4.18
N ALA A 707 -11.80 -11.46 4.04
CA ALA A 707 -13.12 -11.95 4.40
C ALA A 707 -13.48 -13.23 3.62
N GLY A 708 -13.96 -14.25 4.34
CA GLY A 708 -14.36 -15.53 3.74
C GLY A 708 -13.20 -16.44 3.33
N TYR A 709 -11.97 -16.14 3.76
CA TYR A 709 -10.84 -17.07 3.67
C TYR A 709 -11.07 -18.23 4.66
N ALA A 710 -10.99 -19.48 4.18
CA ALA A 710 -11.27 -20.64 5.02
C ALA A 710 -10.20 -20.81 6.09
N ASP A 711 -10.61 -21.22 7.30
CA ASP A 711 -9.67 -21.43 8.41
C ASP A 711 -8.67 -22.55 8.11
N ASP A 712 -9.10 -23.61 7.43
CA ASP A 712 -8.24 -24.74 7.04
C ASP A 712 -7.18 -24.38 5.98
N ASP A 713 -7.37 -23.26 5.26
CA ASP A 713 -6.44 -22.76 4.24
C ASP A 713 -5.42 -21.75 4.81
N LYS A 714 -5.61 -21.31 6.06
CA LYS A 714 -4.68 -20.39 6.71
C LYS A 714 -3.38 -21.13 7.02
N ARG A 715 -2.27 -20.49 6.65
CA ARG A 715 -0.94 -21.07 6.80
C ARG A 715 0.11 -20.00 7.00
N ALA A 716 1.09 -20.30 7.86
CA ALA A 716 2.34 -19.57 7.94
C ALA A 716 3.42 -20.18 7.03
N TYR A 717 4.32 -19.33 6.52
CA TYR A 717 5.48 -19.76 5.73
C TYR A 717 6.79 -19.44 6.45
N SER A 718 7.66 -20.44 6.54
CA SER A 718 9.02 -20.27 7.05
C SER A 718 9.88 -19.43 6.11
N ARG A 719 10.99 -18.88 6.63
CA ARG A 719 12.00 -18.17 5.81
C ARG A 719 12.56 -19.04 4.69
N ALA A 720 12.81 -20.32 4.99
CA ALA A 720 13.26 -21.31 4.01
C ALA A 720 12.28 -21.45 2.83
N GLU A 721 10.98 -21.59 3.13
CA GLU A 721 9.93 -21.69 2.11
C GLU A 721 9.81 -20.40 1.29
N ILE A 722 9.85 -19.24 1.95
CA ILE A 722 9.82 -17.93 1.28
C ILE A 722 11.01 -17.78 0.34
N LYS A 723 12.23 -18.07 0.80
CA LYS A 723 13.46 -18.01 -0.03
C LYS A 723 13.37 -18.96 -1.22
N HIS A 724 12.89 -20.18 -0.99
CA HIS A 724 12.73 -21.19 -2.03
C HIS A 724 11.76 -20.71 -3.12
N TRP A 725 10.55 -20.29 -2.76
CA TRP A 725 9.55 -19.88 -3.73
C TRP A 725 9.86 -18.55 -4.41
N LEU A 726 10.52 -17.62 -3.72
CA LEU A 726 11.07 -16.40 -4.33
C LEU A 726 12.15 -16.72 -5.38
N THR A 727 12.98 -17.74 -5.13
CA THR A 727 13.98 -18.21 -6.10
C THR A 727 13.30 -18.82 -7.33
N VAL A 728 12.28 -19.66 -7.13
CA VAL A 728 11.50 -20.27 -8.21
C VAL A 728 10.80 -19.20 -9.03
N PHE A 729 10.09 -18.27 -8.38
CA PHE A 729 9.45 -17.12 -9.02
C PHE A 729 10.45 -16.35 -9.88
N THR A 730 11.59 -15.95 -9.30
CA THR A 730 12.63 -15.17 -9.98
C THR A 730 13.14 -15.88 -11.24
N ARG A 731 13.40 -17.18 -11.17
CA ARG A 731 13.85 -17.94 -12.35
C ARG A 731 12.78 -17.99 -13.43
N ARG A 732 11.55 -18.34 -13.05
CA ARG A 732 10.43 -18.53 -13.99
C ARG A 732 9.96 -17.22 -14.60
N PHE A 733 9.85 -16.18 -13.79
CA PHE A 733 9.44 -14.86 -14.24
C PHE A 733 10.36 -14.36 -15.35
N PHE A 734 11.68 -14.48 -15.20
CA PHE A 734 12.59 -14.05 -16.25
C PHE A 734 12.59 -14.99 -17.46
N SER A 735 12.71 -16.30 -17.26
CA SER A 735 12.82 -17.27 -18.36
C SER A 735 11.54 -17.37 -19.20
N SER A 736 10.40 -16.95 -18.66
CA SER A 736 9.10 -17.03 -19.33
C SER A 736 8.67 -15.75 -20.06
N GLN A 737 9.50 -14.71 -20.07
CA GLN A 737 9.15 -13.42 -20.70
C GLN A 737 8.78 -13.56 -22.17
N PHE A 738 9.40 -14.50 -22.91
CA PHE A 738 9.06 -14.75 -24.31
C PHE A 738 7.59 -15.14 -24.51
N LYS A 739 6.96 -15.82 -23.54
CA LYS A 739 5.55 -16.19 -23.59
C LYS A 739 4.63 -14.98 -23.51
N ARG A 740 5.04 -13.95 -22.77
CA ARG A 740 4.26 -12.70 -22.60
C ARG A 740 4.44 -11.73 -23.76
N SER A 741 5.59 -11.77 -24.42
CA SER A 741 5.89 -10.92 -25.59
C SER A 741 4.86 -11.06 -26.73
N ALA A 742 4.23 -12.24 -26.86
CA ALA A 742 3.17 -12.51 -27.84
C ALA A 742 1.81 -12.81 -27.18
N MET A 743 1.44 -12.11 -26.10
CA MET A 743 0.16 -12.35 -25.44
C MET A 743 -1.05 -11.69 -26.15
N PRO A 744 -2.25 -12.31 -26.09
CA PRO A 744 -3.50 -11.74 -26.59
C PRO A 744 -3.82 -10.35 -26.03
N ASN A 745 -4.80 -9.69 -26.64
CA ASN A 745 -5.35 -8.46 -26.07
C ASN A 745 -6.14 -8.80 -24.79
N ALA A 746 -6.00 -7.97 -23.77
CA ALA A 746 -6.64 -8.14 -22.47
C ALA A 746 -6.78 -6.77 -21.80
N PRO A 747 -7.81 -6.54 -20.96
CA PRO A 747 -7.88 -5.36 -20.13
C PRO A 747 -6.90 -5.47 -18.95
N LYS A 748 -6.26 -4.36 -18.57
CA LYS A 748 -5.66 -4.22 -17.24
C LYS A 748 -6.79 -4.08 -16.22
N VAL A 749 -6.73 -4.83 -15.13
CA VAL A 749 -7.79 -4.85 -14.11
C VAL A 749 -7.36 -4.14 -12.82
N LEU A 750 -6.17 -4.47 -12.30
CA LEU A 750 -5.73 -3.99 -10.98
C LEU A 750 -4.68 -2.87 -11.06
N ALA A 751 -4.67 -2.00 -10.04
CA ALA A 751 -3.70 -0.92 -9.89
C ALA A 751 -2.25 -1.42 -9.68
N GLY A 752 -2.09 -2.66 -9.20
CA GLY A 752 -0.79 -3.33 -9.05
C GLY A 752 -0.05 -3.57 -10.38
N GLY A 753 -0.76 -3.53 -11.51
CA GLY A 753 -0.18 -3.66 -12.85
C GLY A 753 -0.73 -4.86 -13.63
N SER A 754 -0.29 -4.96 -14.87
CA SER A 754 -0.52 -6.08 -15.78
C SER A 754 0.80 -6.50 -16.42
N LEU A 755 0.84 -7.68 -17.04
CA LEU A 755 2.05 -8.19 -17.69
C LEU A 755 2.07 -8.01 -19.21
N SER A 756 1.25 -7.08 -19.72
CA SER A 756 1.22 -6.73 -21.14
C SER A 756 2.53 -6.07 -21.60
N PRO A 757 3.20 -6.59 -22.65
CA PRO A 757 4.38 -5.94 -23.26
C PRO A 757 4.04 -4.60 -23.94
N ARG A 758 2.75 -4.34 -24.12
CA ARG A 758 2.20 -3.09 -24.67
C ARG A 758 1.77 -2.11 -23.57
N GLY A 759 1.82 -2.53 -22.30
CA GLY A 759 1.35 -1.78 -21.14
C GLY A 759 2.42 -1.70 -20.07
N ASP A 760 2.12 -2.22 -18.87
CA ASP A 760 2.92 -1.97 -17.67
C ASP A 760 4.28 -2.70 -17.62
N TRP A 761 4.47 -3.80 -18.36
CA TRP A 761 5.69 -4.61 -18.26
C TRP A 761 6.43 -4.77 -19.59
N ARG A 762 7.50 -4.01 -19.78
CA ARG A 762 8.35 -4.03 -20.97
C ARG A 762 9.72 -4.60 -20.63
N MET A 763 9.92 -5.88 -20.91
CA MET A 763 11.14 -6.61 -20.59
C MET A 763 11.63 -7.40 -21.83
N PRO A 764 12.95 -7.44 -22.11
CA PRO A 764 13.52 -8.31 -23.13
C PRO A 764 13.29 -9.80 -22.83
N SER A 765 12.97 -10.58 -23.86
CA SER A 765 12.70 -12.03 -23.73
C SER A 765 13.95 -12.87 -23.45
N ASP A 766 15.13 -12.28 -23.62
CA ASP A 766 16.47 -12.86 -23.58
C ASP A 766 17.31 -12.36 -22.38
N ALA A 767 16.67 -11.65 -21.44
CA ALA A 767 17.31 -11.20 -20.21
C ALA A 767 17.48 -12.34 -19.18
N THR A 768 18.56 -12.26 -18.38
CA THR A 768 18.85 -13.23 -17.30
C THR A 768 18.47 -12.67 -15.92
N SER A 769 18.17 -13.56 -14.97
CA SER A 769 17.84 -13.21 -13.57
C SER A 769 19.05 -13.17 -12.61
N ARG A 770 20.28 -13.13 -13.14
CA ARG A 770 21.51 -13.33 -12.34
C ARG A 770 21.64 -12.35 -11.17
N ALA A 771 21.34 -11.06 -11.38
CA ALA A 771 21.44 -10.05 -10.34
C ALA A 771 20.49 -10.34 -9.16
N TRP A 772 19.23 -10.67 -9.45
CA TRP A 772 18.23 -11.04 -8.44
C TRP A 772 18.60 -12.31 -7.69
N LEU A 773 19.10 -13.34 -8.39
CA LEU A 773 19.51 -14.59 -7.75
C LEU A 773 20.74 -14.39 -6.83
N ALA A 774 21.67 -13.51 -7.21
CA ALA A 774 22.82 -13.18 -6.37
C ALA A 774 22.41 -12.42 -5.09
N GLU A 775 21.42 -11.52 -5.18
CA GLU A 775 20.85 -10.85 -4.00
C GLU A 775 20.13 -11.84 -3.09
N ILE A 776 19.32 -12.77 -3.63
CA ILE A 776 18.67 -13.82 -2.84
C ILE A 776 19.70 -14.66 -2.08
N GLU A 777 20.80 -15.03 -2.72
CA GLU A 777 21.83 -15.82 -2.06
C GLU A 777 22.54 -15.05 -0.95
N ARG A 778 22.84 -13.78 -1.19
CA ARG A 778 23.60 -12.91 -0.26
C ARG A 778 22.77 -12.45 0.93
N GLU A 779 21.52 -12.07 0.72
CA GLU A 779 20.75 -11.25 1.68
C GLU A 779 19.49 -11.91 2.22
N VAL A 780 18.97 -12.96 1.57
CA VAL A 780 17.77 -13.65 2.06
C VAL A 780 18.18 -14.82 2.95
N PRO A 781 17.80 -14.82 4.25
CA PRO A 781 18.12 -15.91 5.17
C PRO A 781 17.40 -17.20 4.76
N GLY A 782 18.13 -18.33 4.87
CA GLY A 782 17.62 -19.66 4.52
C GLY A 782 17.03 -20.43 5.70
N GLU A 783 17.51 -20.18 6.93
CA GLU A 783 16.97 -20.68 8.20
C GLU A 783 16.77 -19.52 9.17
#